data_AF-A0A255XRZ9-F1
#
_entry.id   AF-A0A255XRZ9-F1
#
_cell.length_a   1.000
_cell.length_b   1.000
_cell.length_c   1.000
_cell.angle_alpha   90.00
_cell.angle_beta   90.00
_cell.angle_gamma   90.00
#
_symmetry.space_group_name_H-M   'P 1'
#
loop_
_entity.id
_entity.type
_entity.pdbx_description
1 polymer ?
#
loop_
_entity_poly.entity_id
_entity_poly.type
_entity_poly.pdbx_seq_one_letter_code
_entity_poly.pdbx_strand_id
1 'polypeptide(L)'
;MITSASALGIRGRLWLAFGAISALPIVAALVAWVAFADVAERMSLVADQRLPQIETALRLAATAERLASYGPDLVAAPDADRRAALWQKVEPTQADARRLIEALRATTDASEITDYISYIDDMARMLADIRRLVDSTSATRSALAETMLSVDLTAQDFDQSAARLSHAETGTLLRQLNARLVTQIQTLPAMTDPEAVARAGRVVAEQQVTLARLVEGLSAADQAEIAPPRDAWVTLLASAPFQKQTDLLLDGQDRDLLLVSNATIADRLRDRTAKLVAEARAGVTSAAQDVRDVITQGVRQLFGVAAGAVVLAVCIGWFYVSRRIIRRLMRLIGAMGRLSQGDYTALVEDTGRDEIGAMAEALRVFHANAVAVEQLNREKADAERRAEEERRAALHRLADGFEASVRHIVEDVGRAAQDMRGSADELATAVGVTQNRAEDVRSASDLAVGHSQTVAAAAEELTSAIGEIGRQVNHAASITGAASAAADHSEQQMRQLASDAQRIGQVVDLINGIAGQTNLLALNATIEAARAGDAGKGFAVVAAEVKALATQTGRATEEIRSLVSTIGGQSQVAVGNIADITRTMREVNEVAAAIAAAVEQQGAATQEIARTVQEVAQGAVGVNRNILQVADATTTAAAVSGSVQSAATGLALTAGSLRHEVDQFVARVRA
;
A
#
# COMPACT_ATOMS: atom_id res chain seq x y z
N MET A 1 -1.74 3.22 -91.11
CA MET A 1 -0.89 3.11 -89.90
C MET A 1 -1.73 2.58 -88.75
N ILE A 2 -1.74 1.27 -88.53
CA ILE A 2 -2.06 0.66 -87.22
C ILE A 2 -1.04 -0.45 -87.06
N THR A 3 -0.15 -0.27 -86.09
CA THR A 3 1.03 -1.07 -85.83
C THR A 3 0.66 -2.49 -85.41
N SER A 4 1.38 -3.44 -86.00
CA SER A 4 1.39 -4.87 -85.69
C SER A 4 1.79 -5.11 -84.24
N ALA A 5 0.82 -5.37 -83.37
CA ALA A 5 1.08 -6.03 -82.09
C ALA A 5 1.38 -7.51 -82.39
N SER A 6 2.60 -7.93 -82.06
CA SER A 6 3.09 -9.30 -82.21
C SER A 6 2.12 -10.29 -81.54
N ALA A 7 1.65 -11.26 -82.33
CA ALA A 7 0.75 -12.29 -81.87
C ALA A 7 1.49 -13.26 -80.94
N LEU A 8 1.44 -13.01 -79.62
CA LEU A 8 1.90 -13.99 -78.63
C LEU A 8 1.12 -15.30 -78.82
N GLY A 9 1.84 -16.38 -79.14
CA GLY A 9 1.33 -17.74 -79.18
C GLY A 9 0.80 -18.22 -77.83
N ILE A 10 0.18 -19.40 -77.79
CA ILE A 10 -0.51 -19.91 -76.59
C ILE A 10 0.46 -19.97 -75.39
N ARG A 11 1.75 -20.29 -75.63
CA ARG A 11 2.82 -20.28 -74.62
C ARG A 11 3.09 -18.91 -74.00
N GLY A 12 3.17 -17.84 -74.79
CA GLY A 12 3.48 -16.50 -74.28
C GLY A 12 2.36 -15.94 -73.38
N ARG A 13 1.12 -16.27 -73.70
CA ARG A 13 -0.05 -15.88 -72.89
C ARG A 13 -0.18 -16.67 -71.59
N LEU A 14 0.26 -17.94 -71.56
CA LEU A 14 0.33 -18.75 -70.34
C LEU A 14 1.39 -18.22 -69.36
N TRP A 15 2.55 -17.81 -69.85
CA TRP A 15 3.59 -17.20 -69.01
C TRP A 15 3.15 -15.86 -68.39
N LEU A 16 2.42 -15.03 -69.13
CA LEU A 16 1.82 -13.80 -68.59
C LEU A 16 0.76 -14.09 -67.51
N ALA A 17 -0.08 -15.10 -67.71
CA ALA A 17 -1.08 -15.51 -66.72
C ALA A 17 -0.42 -16.06 -65.44
N PHE A 18 0.65 -16.86 -65.59
CA PHE A 18 1.41 -17.37 -64.47
C PHE A 18 2.12 -16.26 -63.71
N GLY A 19 2.77 -15.32 -64.42
CA GLY A 19 3.41 -14.15 -63.82
C GLY A 19 2.44 -13.26 -63.03
N ALA A 20 1.21 -13.07 -63.52
CA ALA A 20 0.18 -12.32 -62.80
C ALA A 20 -0.28 -13.03 -61.52
N ILE A 21 -0.37 -14.36 -61.53
CA ILE A 21 -0.75 -15.17 -60.35
C ILE A 21 0.40 -15.18 -59.32
N SER A 22 1.65 -15.26 -59.77
CA SER A 22 2.83 -15.27 -58.89
C SER A 22 3.14 -13.91 -58.24
N ALA A 23 2.59 -12.81 -58.74
CA ALA A 23 2.73 -11.48 -58.13
C ALA A 23 1.85 -11.30 -56.87
N LEU A 24 0.76 -12.05 -56.73
CA LEU A 24 -0.20 -11.93 -55.62
C LEU A 24 0.37 -12.33 -54.24
N PRO A 25 1.16 -13.41 -54.09
CA PRO A 25 1.86 -13.71 -52.85
C PRO A 25 2.81 -12.60 -52.38
N ILE A 26 3.45 -11.90 -53.32
CA ILE A 26 4.35 -10.78 -53.03
C ILE A 26 3.56 -9.60 -52.44
N VAL A 27 2.40 -9.28 -53.02
CA VAL A 27 1.50 -8.25 -52.48
C VAL A 27 0.97 -8.64 -51.10
N ALA A 28 0.57 -9.91 -50.90
CA ALA A 28 0.12 -10.41 -49.60
C ALA A 28 1.22 -10.33 -48.53
N ALA A 29 2.46 -10.68 -48.88
CA ALA A 29 3.62 -10.55 -47.99
C ALA A 29 3.90 -9.08 -47.63
N LEU A 30 3.74 -8.16 -48.58
CA LEU A 30 3.95 -6.73 -48.35
C LEU A 30 2.87 -6.14 -47.43
N VAL A 31 1.61 -6.53 -47.59
CA VAL A 31 0.51 -6.18 -46.66
C VAL A 31 0.77 -6.72 -45.26
N ALA A 32 1.19 -7.98 -45.16
CA ALA A 32 1.53 -8.59 -43.87
C ALA A 32 2.70 -7.88 -43.17
N TRP A 33 3.74 -7.49 -43.93
CA TRP A 33 4.88 -6.75 -43.39
C TRP A 33 4.43 -5.40 -42.81
N VAL A 34 3.68 -4.59 -43.57
CA VAL A 34 3.20 -3.28 -43.09
C VAL A 34 2.36 -3.43 -41.81
N ALA A 35 1.44 -4.41 -41.78
CA ALA A 35 0.65 -4.67 -40.57
C ALA A 35 1.51 -5.07 -39.37
N PHE A 36 2.57 -5.86 -39.58
CA PHE A 36 3.49 -6.27 -38.51
C PHE A 36 4.33 -5.11 -37.99
N ALA A 37 4.74 -4.19 -38.88
CA ALA A 37 5.46 -2.97 -38.52
C ALA A 37 4.62 -2.05 -37.62
N ASP A 38 3.34 -1.85 -37.96
CA ASP A 38 2.39 -1.07 -37.15
C ASP A 38 2.18 -1.68 -35.76
N VAL A 39 2.07 -3.01 -35.67
CA VAL A 39 1.95 -3.71 -34.37
C VAL A 39 3.21 -3.55 -33.54
N ALA A 40 4.39 -3.65 -34.16
CA ALA A 40 5.66 -3.47 -33.47
C ALA A 40 5.80 -2.06 -32.88
N GLU A 41 5.41 -1.01 -33.62
CA GLU A 41 5.43 0.38 -33.16
C GLU A 41 4.46 0.63 -31.99
N ARG A 42 3.25 0.06 -32.03
CA ARG A 42 2.29 0.20 -30.91
C ARG A 42 2.73 -0.58 -29.67
N MET A 43 3.37 -1.73 -29.86
CA MET A 43 3.91 -2.53 -28.75
C MET A 43 5.15 -1.89 -28.13
N SER A 44 6.00 -1.21 -28.90
CA SER A 44 7.15 -0.47 -28.34
C SER A 44 6.68 0.70 -27.47
N LEU A 45 5.62 1.42 -27.84
CA LEU A 45 5.04 2.45 -26.98
C LEU A 45 4.58 1.90 -25.61
N VAL A 46 3.98 0.70 -25.59
CA VAL A 46 3.58 0.03 -24.35
C VAL A 46 4.79 -0.43 -23.53
N ALA A 47 5.76 -1.05 -24.18
CA ALA A 47 6.94 -1.61 -23.54
C ALA A 47 7.91 -0.54 -23.02
N ASP A 48 8.13 0.53 -23.79
CA ASP A 48 9.17 1.53 -23.52
C ASP A 48 8.65 2.73 -22.73
N GLN A 49 7.35 3.04 -22.78
CA GLN A 49 6.77 4.17 -22.04
C GLN A 49 5.80 3.73 -20.94
N ARG A 50 4.72 3.01 -21.28
CA ARG A 50 3.60 2.79 -20.35
C ARG A 50 3.94 1.83 -19.20
N LEU A 51 4.64 0.73 -19.47
CA LEU A 51 5.04 -0.23 -18.44
C LEU A 51 6.05 0.36 -17.44
N PRO A 52 7.16 1.01 -17.88
CA PRO A 52 8.07 1.69 -16.97
C PRO A 52 7.41 2.81 -16.16
N GLN A 53 6.47 3.55 -16.75
CA GLN A 53 5.70 4.59 -16.05
C GLN A 53 4.88 4.00 -14.88
N ILE A 54 4.16 2.90 -15.12
CA ILE A 54 3.38 2.19 -14.08
C ILE A 54 4.29 1.69 -12.97
N GLU A 55 5.38 1.01 -13.33
CA GLU A 55 6.32 0.45 -12.35
C GLU A 55 6.94 1.56 -11.48
N THR A 56 7.43 2.63 -12.11
CA THR A 56 8.08 3.73 -11.40
C THR A 56 7.11 4.48 -10.50
N ALA A 57 5.87 4.70 -10.94
CA ALA A 57 4.81 5.32 -10.14
C ALA A 57 4.45 4.47 -8.90
N LEU A 58 4.33 3.15 -9.05
CA LEU A 58 4.05 2.24 -7.93
C LEU A 58 5.20 2.19 -6.92
N ARG A 59 6.45 2.14 -7.41
CA ARG A 59 7.63 2.22 -6.53
C ARG A 59 7.68 3.56 -5.79
N LEU A 60 7.36 4.67 -6.45
CA LEU A 60 7.31 5.99 -5.82
C LEU A 60 6.26 6.04 -4.70
N ALA A 61 5.06 5.50 -4.95
CA ALA A 61 4.01 5.41 -3.93
C ALA A 61 4.47 4.62 -2.70
N ALA A 62 5.09 3.46 -2.90
CA ALA A 62 5.62 2.63 -1.81
C ALA A 62 6.78 3.31 -1.06
N THR A 63 7.64 4.07 -1.76
CA THR A 63 8.72 4.85 -1.15
C THR A 63 8.17 6.03 -0.35
N ALA A 64 7.12 6.70 -0.82
CA ALA A 64 6.42 7.75 -0.06
C ALA A 64 5.79 7.20 1.22
N GLU A 65 5.12 6.04 1.15
CA GLU A 65 4.52 5.39 2.33
C GLU A 65 5.57 5.02 3.38
N ARG A 66 6.74 4.51 2.95
CA ARG A 66 7.90 4.29 3.84
C ARG A 66 8.43 5.57 4.43
N LEU A 67 8.44 6.67 3.68
CA LEU A 67 8.87 7.97 4.20
C LEU A 67 7.92 8.47 5.29
N ALA A 68 6.61 8.30 5.10
CA ALA A 68 5.60 8.66 6.10
C ALA A 68 5.71 7.82 7.38
N SER A 69 6.00 6.52 7.27
CA SER A 69 6.11 5.62 8.42
C SER A 69 7.25 5.98 9.37
N TYR A 70 8.30 6.65 8.89
CA TYR A 70 9.39 7.11 9.75
C TYR A 70 8.94 8.11 10.82
N GLY A 71 7.85 8.85 10.59
CA GLY A 71 7.31 9.80 11.58
C GLY A 71 6.93 9.09 12.88
N PRO A 72 5.94 8.17 12.85
CA PRO A 72 5.57 7.36 14.00
C PRO A 72 6.75 6.58 14.60
N ASP A 73 7.63 6.01 13.76
CA ASP A 73 8.81 5.26 14.22
C ASP A 73 9.78 6.14 15.03
N LEU A 74 9.97 7.40 14.63
CA LEU A 74 10.81 8.36 15.35
C LEU A 74 10.21 8.71 16.72
N VAL A 75 8.88 8.81 16.82
CA VAL A 75 8.19 9.09 18.09
C VAL A 75 8.22 7.88 19.02
N ALA A 76 8.05 6.67 18.48
CA ALA A 76 8.04 5.43 19.25
C ALA A 76 9.44 4.95 19.66
N ALA A 77 10.51 5.54 19.11
CA ALA A 77 11.88 5.12 19.39
C ALA A 77 12.27 5.36 20.87
N PRO A 78 12.76 4.34 21.58
CA PRO A 78 12.99 4.39 23.03
C PRO A 78 14.16 5.29 23.43
N ASP A 79 15.17 5.42 22.57
CA ASP A 79 16.41 6.13 22.86
C ASP A 79 16.93 6.91 21.65
N ALA A 80 17.92 7.77 21.90
CA ALA A 80 18.51 8.65 20.90
C ALA A 80 19.28 7.87 19.81
N ASP A 81 19.90 6.74 20.16
CA ASP A 81 20.65 5.91 19.21
C ASP A 81 19.71 5.28 18.19
N ARG A 82 18.54 4.79 18.64
CA ARG A 82 17.52 4.24 17.77
C ARG A 82 16.94 5.31 16.84
N ARG A 83 16.71 6.53 17.33
CA ARG A 83 16.29 7.67 16.50
C ARG A 83 17.33 8.04 15.45
N ALA A 84 18.61 8.05 15.82
CA ALA A 84 19.69 8.30 14.87
C ALA A 84 19.76 7.22 13.78
N ALA A 85 19.59 5.95 14.15
CA ALA A 85 19.57 4.82 13.20
C ALA A 85 18.36 4.88 12.24
N LEU A 86 17.19 5.30 12.71
CA LEU A 86 16.03 5.56 11.85
C LEU A 86 16.31 6.73 10.90
N TRP A 87 16.89 7.81 11.41
CA TRP A 87 17.21 8.98 10.60
C TRP A 87 18.21 8.68 9.47
N GLN A 88 19.18 7.80 9.70
CA GLN A 88 20.10 7.33 8.66
C GLN A 88 19.40 6.64 7.48
N LYS A 89 18.15 6.19 7.64
CA LYS A 89 17.34 5.59 6.57
C LYS A 89 16.45 6.59 5.83
N VAL A 90 16.11 7.72 6.47
CA VAL A 90 15.24 8.75 5.87
C VAL A 90 15.87 9.34 4.63
N GLU A 91 17.13 9.77 4.73
CA GLU A 91 17.83 10.47 3.65
C GLU A 91 18.04 9.61 2.38
N PRO A 92 18.48 8.33 2.48
CA PRO A 92 18.48 7.42 1.33
C PRO A 92 17.08 7.21 0.72
N THR A 93 16.04 7.09 1.54
CA THR A 93 14.66 6.89 1.07
C THR A 93 14.15 8.13 0.32
N GLN A 94 14.48 9.32 0.80
CA GLN A 94 14.17 10.58 0.11
C GLN A 94 14.91 10.69 -1.23
N ALA A 95 16.20 10.33 -1.25
CA ALA A 95 17.00 10.32 -2.47
C ALA A 95 16.45 9.32 -3.51
N ASP A 96 15.98 8.15 -3.06
CA ASP A 96 15.34 7.15 -3.92
C ASP A 96 14.01 7.69 -4.51
N ALA A 97 13.17 8.33 -3.69
CA ALA A 97 11.95 8.97 -4.17
C ALA A 97 12.23 10.03 -5.24
N ARG A 98 13.25 10.87 -5.04
CA ARG A 98 13.67 11.88 -6.03
C ARG A 98 14.15 11.25 -7.34
N ARG A 99 14.91 10.15 -7.27
CA ARG A 99 15.34 9.40 -8.47
C ARG A 99 14.15 8.81 -9.23
N LEU A 100 13.17 8.27 -8.51
CA LEU A 100 11.95 7.73 -9.11
C LEU A 100 11.11 8.84 -9.78
N ILE A 101 11.02 10.02 -9.17
CA ILE A 101 10.36 11.19 -9.79
C ILE A 101 11.10 11.62 -11.06
N GLU A 102 12.43 11.64 -11.04
CA GLU A 102 13.22 11.98 -12.24
C GLU A 102 13.07 10.93 -13.34
N ALA A 103 13.00 9.64 -12.99
CA ALA A 103 12.71 8.57 -13.95
C ALA A 103 11.29 8.69 -14.54
N LEU A 104 10.31 9.15 -13.75
CA LEU A 104 8.95 9.41 -14.25
C LEU A 104 8.92 10.55 -15.28
N ARG A 105 9.80 11.56 -15.18
CA ARG A 105 9.90 12.64 -16.17
C ARG A 105 10.27 12.16 -17.57
N ALA A 106 10.95 11.02 -17.69
CA ALA A 106 11.29 10.44 -18.98
C ALA A 106 10.08 9.81 -19.69
N THR A 107 9.01 9.52 -18.95
CA THR A 107 7.84 8.76 -19.46
C THR A 107 6.51 9.48 -19.23
N THR A 108 6.51 10.64 -18.58
CA THR A 108 5.32 11.38 -18.14
C THR A 108 5.47 12.86 -18.46
N ASP A 109 4.36 13.54 -18.76
CA ASP A 109 4.34 15.00 -18.93
C ASP A 109 4.74 15.69 -17.60
N ALA A 110 5.64 16.67 -17.69
CA ALA A 110 6.14 17.40 -16.53
C ALA A 110 5.01 18.06 -15.72
N SER A 111 3.92 18.48 -16.38
CA SER A 111 2.76 19.12 -15.74
C SER A 111 2.02 18.19 -14.77
N GLU A 112 2.03 16.87 -15.00
CA GLU A 112 1.32 15.90 -14.14
C GLU A 112 2.05 15.60 -12.84
N ILE A 113 3.38 15.80 -12.82
CA ILE A 113 4.27 15.44 -11.71
C ILE A 113 5.00 16.64 -11.10
N THR A 114 4.59 17.87 -11.43
CA THR A 114 5.24 19.12 -10.98
C THR A 114 5.33 19.20 -9.45
N ASP A 115 4.28 18.76 -8.74
CA ASP A 115 4.20 18.87 -7.28
C ASP A 115 4.90 17.73 -6.52
N TYR A 116 5.34 16.66 -7.20
CA TYR A 116 5.82 15.45 -6.52
C TYR A 116 7.08 15.70 -5.71
N ILE A 117 7.99 16.53 -6.22
CA ILE A 117 9.20 16.93 -5.50
C ILE A 117 8.82 17.74 -4.25
N SER A 118 7.83 18.64 -4.35
CA SER A 118 7.33 19.40 -3.20
C SER A 118 6.80 18.48 -2.12
N TYR A 119 6.03 17.45 -2.48
CA TYR A 119 5.51 16.49 -1.50
C TYR A 119 6.65 15.77 -0.76
N ILE A 120 7.65 15.26 -1.48
CA ILE A 120 8.80 14.61 -0.85
C ILE A 120 9.59 15.56 0.06
N ASP A 121 9.73 16.82 -0.33
CA ASP A 121 10.46 17.83 0.43
C ASP A 121 9.68 18.32 1.66
N ASP A 122 8.36 18.46 1.54
CA ASP A 122 7.47 18.76 2.66
C ASP A 122 7.51 17.64 3.71
N MET A 123 7.43 16.38 3.27
CA MET A 123 7.54 15.24 4.18
C MET A 123 8.90 15.19 4.88
N ALA A 124 10.00 15.41 4.15
CA ALA A 124 11.33 15.45 4.72
C ALA A 124 11.50 16.57 5.76
N ARG A 125 10.92 17.76 5.50
CA ARG A 125 10.88 18.86 6.47
C ARG A 125 10.09 18.48 7.72
N MET A 126 8.90 17.90 7.56
CA MET A 126 8.08 17.46 8.69
C MET A 126 8.77 16.39 9.53
N LEU A 127 9.44 15.41 8.91
CA LEU A 127 10.23 14.41 9.62
C LEU A 127 11.39 15.04 10.41
N ALA A 128 12.04 16.07 9.85
CA ALA A 128 13.11 16.79 10.56
C ALA A 128 12.57 17.55 11.78
N ASP A 129 11.40 18.17 11.64
CA ASP A 129 10.75 18.87 12.74
C ASP A 129 10.21 17.91 13.81
N ILE A 130 9.62 16.78 13.42
CA ILE A 130 9.25 15.69 14.33
C ILE A 130 10.46 15.22 15.12
N ARG A 131 11.59 14.95 14.44
CA ARG A 131 12.82 14.53 15.11
C ARG A 131 13.28 15.57 16.12
N ARG A 132 13.33 16.85 15.75
CA ARG A 132 13.74 17.95 16.65
C ARG A 132 12.85 18.02 17.88
N LEU A 133 11.52 17.94 17.70
CA LEU A 133 10.56 17.97 18.80
C LEU A 133 10.70 16.76 19.72
N VAL A 134 10.88 15.56 19.16
CA VAL A 134 11.09 14.33 19.95
C VAL A 134 12.41 14.40 20.73
N ASP A 135 13.50 14.85 20.09
CA ASP A 135 14.80 15.01 20.75
C ASP A 135 14.73 16.08 21.87
N SER A 136 14.10 17.23 21.61
CA SER A 136 13.83 18.28 22.61
C SER A 136 13.02 17.76 23.80
N THR A 137 11.94 17.02 23.49
CA THR A 137 11.04 16.45 24.49
C THR A 137 11.75 15.41 25.35
N SER A 138 12.51 14.51 24.71
CA SER A 138 13.29 13.48 25.37
C SER A 138 14.35 14.08 26.30
N ALA A 139 15.10 15.09 25.83
CA ALA A 139 16.13 15.75 26.63
C ALA A 139 15.54 16.46 27.85
N THR A 140 14.42 17.18 27.66
CA THR A 140 13.75 17.88 28.76
C THR A 140 13.13 16.91 29.75
N ARG A 141 12.54 15.79 29.31
CA ARG A 141 12.04 14.74 30.20
C ARG A 141 13.15 14.08 31.02
N SER A 142 14.31 13.80 30.40
CA SER A 142 15.47 13.29 31.13
C SER A 142 15.98 14.29 32.17
N ALA A 143 16.11 15.57 31.82
CA ALA A 143 16.50 16.61 32.76
C ALA A 143 15.49 16.79 33.89
N LEU A 144 14.18 16.69 33.60
CA LEU A 144 13.12 16.73 34.60
C LEU A 144 13.19 15.51 35.53
N ALA A 145 13.44 14.32 35.02
CA ALA A 145 13.61 13.11 35.84
C ALA A 145 14.82 13.20 36.77
N GLU A 146 15.95 13.75 36.31
CA GLU A 146 17.11 14.03 37.17
C GLU A 146 16.78 15.07 38.25
N THR A 147 16.06 16.13 37.85
CA THR A 147 15.61 17.18 38.77
C THR A 147 14.62 16.65 39.82
N MET A 148 13.75 15.70 39.46
CA MET A 148 12.82 15.05 40.40
C MET A 148 13.57 14.34 41.54
N LEU A 149 14.72 13.75 41.28
CA LEU A 149 15.54 13.14 42.34
C LEU A 149 16.00 14.18 43.37
N SER A 150 16.32 15.40 42.93
CA SER A 150 16.70 16.51 43.82
C SER A 150 15.52 17.12 44.59
N VAL A 151 14.27 16.94 44.12
CA VAL A 151 13.06 17.38 44.84
C VAL A 151 12.93 16.65 46.16
N ASP A 152 13.06 15.32 46.13
CA ASP A 152 12.89 14.48 47.32
C ASP A 152 13.98 14.74 48.37
N LEU A 153 15.24 14.89 47.93
CA LEU A 153 16.36 15.22 48.82
C LEU A 153 16.20 16.60 49.46
N THR A 154 15.83 17.61 48.67
CA THR A 154 15.61 18.98 49.16
C THR A 154 14.43 19.03 50.13
N ALA A 155 13.37 18.27 49.85
CA ALA A 155 12.22 18.14 50.74
C ALA A 155 12.60 17.53 52.10
N GLN A 156 13.40 16.47 52.09
CA GLN A 156 13.84 15.80 53.30
C GLN A 156 14.75 16.68 54.17
N ASP A 157 15.70 17.39 53.55
CA ASP A 157 16.57 18.34 54.25
C ASP A 157 15.75 19.51 54.85
N PHE A 158 14.77 20.02 54.09
CA PHE A 158 13.87 21.05 54.58
C PHE A 158 13.07 20.59 55.81
N ASP A 159 12.52 19.37 55.79
CA ASP A 159 11.77 18.80 56.91
C ASP A 159 12.65 18.59 58.15
N GLN A 160 13.90 18.19 57.96
CA GLN A 160 14.86 18.03 59.06
C GLN A 160 15.23 19.37 59.71
N SER A 161 15.54 20.40 58.92
CA SER A 161 15.80 21.74 59.42
C SER A 161 14.57 22.32 60.13
N ALA A 162 13.36 22.14 59.55
CA ALA A 162 12.12 22.60 60.16
C ALA A 162 11.81 21.91 61.51
N ALA A 163 12.25 20.66 61.69
CA ALA A 163 12.07 19.92 62.95
C ALA A 163 13.00 20.40 64.09
N ARG A 164 14.09 21.11 63.77
CA ARG A 164 15.06 21.62 64.75
C ARG A 164 14.78 23.05 65.21
N LEU A 165 13.76 23.71 64.64
CA LEU A 165 13.41 25.08 64.98
C LEU A 165 12.97 25.21 66.44
N SER A 166 13.30 26.35 67.04
CA SER A 166 12.97 26.65 68.44
C SER A 166 11.46 26.71 68.70
N HIS A 167 10.67 27.09 67.70
CA HIS A 167 9.20 27.13 67.74
C HIS A 167 8.58 25.91 67.03
N ALA A 168 8.10 24.95 67.83
CA ALA A 168 7.55 23.68 67.34
C ALA A 168 6.30 23.83 66.46
N GLU A 169 5.46 24.84 66.72
CA GLU A 169 4.26 25.12 65.90
C GLU A 169 4.66 25.59 64.50
N THR A 170 5.58 26.55 64.39
CA THR A 170 6.09 27.06 63.10
C THR A 170 6.81 25.98 62.31
N GLY A 171 7.62 25.13 62.97
CA GLY A 171 8.25 23.98 62.33
C GLY A 171 7.25 22.94 61.80
N THR A 172 6.11 22.77 62.47
CA THR A 172 5.03 21.89 61.99
C THR A 172 4.32 22.47 60.78
N LEU A 173 4.04 23.78 60.77
CA LEU A 173 3.45 24.48 59.63
C LEU A 173 4.37 24.44 58.40
N LEU A 174 5.67 24.66 58.58
CA LEU A 174 6.65 24.60 57.48
C LEU A 174 6.72 23.20 56.85
N ARG A 175 6.71 22.13 57.65
CA ARG A 175 6.67 20.74 57.13
C ARG A 175 5.37 20.41 56.39
N GLN A 176 4.22 20.88 56.91
CA GLN A 176 2.95 20.71 56.20
C GLN A 176 2.93 21.44 54.85
N LEU A 177 3.52 22.63 54.79
CA LEU A 177 3.63 23.41 53.57
C LEU A 177 4.59 22.75 52.58
N ASN A 178 5.73 22.24 53.07
CA ASN A 178 6.69 21.46 52.29
C ASN A 178 6.05 20.19 51.69
N ALA A 179 5.30 19.42 52.48
CA ALA A 179 4.61 18.22 51.99
C ALA A 179 3.59 18.53 50.88
N ARG A 180 2.87 19.65 50.98
CA ARG A 180 1.97 20.11 49.91
C ARG A 180 2.73 20.51 48.66
N LEU A 181 3.81 21.27 48.81
CA LEU A 181 4.68 21.71 47.72
C LEU A 181 5.24 20.51 46.94
N VAL A 182 5.80 19.53 47.67
CA VAL A 182 6.33 18.29 47.11
C VAL A 182 5.27 17.52 46.33
N THR A 183 4.09 17.33 46.94
CA THR A 183 2.97 16.61 46.29
C THR A 183 2.60 17.30 44.98
N GLN A 184 2.49 18.63 44.98
CA GLN A 184 2.16 19.39 43.78
C GLN A 184 3.23 19.25 42.69
N ILE A 185 4.50 19.36 43.07
CA ILE A 185 5.64 19.21 42.16
C ILE A 185 5.70 17.80 41.54
N GLN A 186 5.54 16.77 42.36
CA GLN A 186 5.58 15.36 41.90
C GLN A 186 4.40 15.01 40.97
N THR A 187 3.30 15.74 41.03
CA THR A 187 2.15 15.52 40.12
C THR A 187 2.32 16.19 38.75
N LEU A 188 3.18 17.21 38.62
CA LEU A 188 3.38 17.94 37.36
C LEU A 188 3.70 17.01 36.17
N PRO A 189 4.59 16.01 36.26
CA PRO A 189 4.95 15.15 35.12
C PRO A 189 3.81 14.30 34.57
N ALA A 190 2.79 14.00 35.39
CA ALA A 190 1.64 13.21 34.99
C ALA A 190 0.53 14.05 34.33
N MET A 191 0.65 15.37 34.34
CA MET A 191 -0.33 16.27 33.74
C MET A 191 -0.19 16.26 32.21
N THR A 192 -1.33 16.16 31.52
CA THR A 192 -1.44 16.18 30.06
C THR A 192 -2.01 17.48 29.51
N ASP A 193 -2.56 18.34 30.37
CA ASP A 193 -3.16 19.63 30.01
C ASP A 193 -2.18 20.79 30.30
N PRO A 194 -1.79 21.58 29.28
CA PRO A 194 -0.94 22.77 29.44
C PRO A 194 -1.50 23.76 30.47
N GLU A 195 -2.81 23.95 30.53
CA GLU A 195 -3.40 24.89 31.49
C GLU A 195 -3.35 24.35 32.91
N ALA A 196 -3.50 23.04 33.10
CA ALA A 196 -3.34 22.37 34.39
C ALA A 196 -1.91 22.53 34.91
N VAL A 197 -0.91 22.37 34.06
CA VAL A 197 0.51 22.60 34.39
C VAL A 197 0.73 24.06 34.78
N ALA A 198 0.22 25.02 34.01
CA ALA A 198 0.33 26.45 34.32
C ALA A 198 -0.39 26.85 35.63
N ARG A 199 -1.56 26.26 35.90
CA ARG A 199 -2.27 26.41 37.19
C ARG A 199 -1.43 25.87 38.33
N ALA A 200 -0.91 24.65 38.22
CA ALA A 200 -0.07 24.04 39.25
C ALA A 200 1.20 24.86 39.52
N GLY A 201 1.87 25.37 38.47
CA GLY A 201 3.01 26.27 38.61
C GLY A 201 2.69 27.56 39.37
N ARG A 202 1.50 28.16 39.16
CA ARG A 202 1.04 29.31 39.95
C ARG A 202 0.85 28.97 41.41
N VAL A 203 0.23 27.83 41.72
CA VAL A 203 0.03 27.42 43.12
C VAL A 203 1.36 27.12 43.81
N VAL A 204 2.31 26.50 43.10
CA VAL A 204 3.69 26.31 43.59
C VAL A 204 4.35 27.66 43.93
N ALA A 205 4.22 28.67 43.05
CA ALA A 205 4.74 30.01 43.29
C ALA A 205 4.07 30.71 44.49
N GLU A 206 2.75 30.58 44.64
CA GLU A 206 2.01 31.11 45.79
C GLU A 206 2.45 30.47 47.12
N GLN A 207 2.69 29.16 47.11
CA GLN A 207 3.21 28.45 48.27
C GLN A 207 4.64 28.89 48.62
N GLN A 208 5.49 29.18 47.63
CA GLN A 208 6.81 29.74 47.90
C GLN A 208 6.76 31.12 48.56
N VAL A 209 5.84 31.99 48.14
CA VAL A 209 5.64 33.30 48.79
C VAL A 209 5.19 33.11 50.24
N THR A 210 4.34 32.11 50.50
CA THR A 210 3.88 31.77 51.85
C THR A 210 5.01 31.24 52.72
N LEU A 211 5.86 30.37 52.16
CA LEU A 211 7.07 29.85 52.79
C LEU A 211 8.02 30.99 53.20
N ALA A 212 8.28 31.94 52.30
CA ALA A 212 9.17 33.07 52.55
C ALA A 212 8.66 33.95 53.72
N ARG A 213 7.37 34.26 53.75
CA ARG A 213 6.74 35.05 54.84
C ARG A 213 6.80 34.35 56.19
N LEU A 214 6.60 33.03 56.23
CA LEU A 214 6.72 32.25 57.46
C LEU A 214 8.16 32.27 58.00
N VAL A 215 9.15 32.23 57.11
CA VAL A 215 10.57 32.30 57.49
C VAL A 215 10.95 33.69 58.03
N GLU A 216 10.42 34.77 57.46
CA GLU A 216 10.67 36.15 57.95
C GLU A 216 10.22 36.37 59.40
N GLY A 217 9.23 35.61 59.88
CA GLY A 217 8.73 35.68 61.26
C GLY A 217 9.59 34.93 62.30
N LEU A 218 10.63 34.21 61.88
CA LEU A 218 11.49 33.41 62.76
C LEU A 218 12.61 34.22 63.42
N SER A 219 13.21 33.68 64.49
CA SER A 219 14.42 34.24 65.11
C SER A 219 15.62 34.18 64.16
N ALA A 220 16.65 35.01 64.36
CA ALA A 220 17.85 34.99 63.51
C ALA A 220 18.56 33.61 63.48
N ALA A 221 18.51 32.86 64.58
CA ALA A 221 19.07 31.51 64.66
C ALA A 221 18.24 30.49 63.86
N ASP A 222 16.91 30.56 63.97
CA ASP A 222 15.99 29.69 63.23
C ASP A 222 15.97 30.01 61.72
N GLN A 223 16.12 31.29 61.35
CA GLN A 223 16.30 31.72 59.96
C GLN A 223 17.59 31.14 59.37
N ALA A 224 18.68 31.08 60.15
CA ALA A 224 19.94 30.50 59.71
C ALA A 224 19.84 28.97 59.51
N GLU A 225 19.04 28.27 60.32
CA GLU A 225 18.82 26.81 60.20
C GLU A 225 17.99 26.45 58.95
N ILE A 226 17.01 27.28 58.58
CA ILE A 226 16.08 27.00 57.46
C ILE A 226 16.51 27.60 56.12
N ALA A 227 17.42 28.59 56.12
CA ALA A 227 17.84 29.29 54.89
C ALA A 227 18.46 28.36 53.83
N PRO A 228 19.39 27.43 54.15
CA PRO A 228 19.99 26.57 53.14
C PRO A 228 18.99 25.71 52.35
N PRO A 229 18.10 24.91 52.98
CA PRO A 229 17.12 24.12 52.22
C PRO A 229 16.03 24.98 51.57
N ARG A 230 15.69 26.16 52.12
CA ARG A 230 14.81 27.12 51.44
C ARG A 230 15.41 27.62 50.14
N ASP A 231 16.69 28.00 50.15
CA ASP A 231 17.37 28.51 48.95
C ASP A 231 17.54 27.42 47.90
N ALA A 232 17.74 26.17 48.34
CA ALA A 232 17.69 25.00 47.47
C ALA A 232 16.31 24.87 46.80
N TRP A 233 15.20 25.02 47.53
CA TRP A 233 13.86 25.03 46.95
C TRP A 233 13.63 26.12 45.92
N VAL A 234 14.08 27.36 46.20
CA VAL A 234 13.96 28.49 45.26
C VAL A 234 14.78 28.24 44.01
N THR A 235 16.01 27.73 44.17
CA THR A 235 16.89 27.42 43.03
C THR A 235 16.33 26.28 42.18
N LEU A 236 15.81 25.24 42.83
CA LEU A 236 15.24 24.07 42.16
C LEU A 236 14.00 24.42 41.35
N LEU A 237 13.08 25.20 41.93
CA LEU A 237 11.84 25.63 41.27
C LEU A 237 12.07 26.68 40.18
N ALA A 238 13.18 27.42 40.25
CA ALA A 238 13.63 28.30 39.19
C ALA A 238 14.39 27.56 38.05
N SER A 239 14.60 26.24 38.16
CA SER A 239 15.35 25.49 37.15
C SER A 239 14.58 25.34 35.83
N ALA A 240 15.33 25.31 34.73
CA ALA A 240 14.77 25.23 33.39
C ALA A 240 13.83 24.02 33.14
N PRO A 241 14.08 22.81 33.68
CA PRO A 241 13.19 21.67 33.45
C PRO A 241 11.75 21.88 33.94
N PHE A 242 11.57 22.58 35.07
CA PHE A 242 10.23 22.91 35.58
C PHE A 242 9.55 24.01 34.80
N GLN A 243 10.30 25.03 34.38
CA GLN A 243 9.74 26.14 33.60
C GLN A 243 9.26 25.69 32.22
N LYS A 244 9.92 24.71 31.62
CA LYS A 244 9.62 24.20 30.27
C LYS A 244 8.54 23.12 30.20
N GLN A 245 7.86 22.84 31.30
CA GLN A 245 6.91 21.73 31.33
C GLN A 245 5.65 21.98 30.49
N THR A 246 5.19 23.23 30.41
CA THR A 246 4.12 23.63 29.49
C THR A 246 4.57 23.51 28.03
N ASP A 247 5.82 23.89 27.74
CA ASP A 247 6.40 23.80 26.39
C ASP A 247 6.43 22.35 25.89
N LEU A 248 6.72 21.37 26.76
CA LEU A 248 6.72 19.95 26.40
C LEU A 248 5.35 19.44 25.91
N LEU A 249 4.27 19.95 26.48
CA LEU A 249 2.92 19.55 26.08
C LEU A 249 2.53 20.17 24.74
N LEU A 250 2.92 21.43 24.51
CA LEU A 250 2.74 22.12 23.23
C LEU A 250 3.56 21.46 22.12
N ASP A 251 4.84 21.16 22.39
CA ASP A 251 5.72 20.40 21.48
C ASP A 251 5.11 19.04 21.11
N GLY A 252 4.42 18.39 22.06
CA GLY A 252 3.69 17.15 21.84
C GLY A 252 2.52 17.30 20.86
N GLN A 253 1.73 18.37 21.00
CA GLN A 253 0.62 18.68 20.08
C GLN A 253 1.12 19.02 18.67
N ASP A 254 2.17 19.84 18.57
CA ASP A 254 2.78 20.21 17.29
C ASP A 254 3.34 18.99 16.56
N ARG A 255 3.99 18.09 17.31
CA ARG A 255 4.48 16.81 16.76
C ARG A 255 3.35 15.95 16.21
N ASP A 256 2.23 15.83 16.92
CA ASP A 256 1.10 15.02 16.49
C ASP A 256 0.43 15.63 15.23
N LEU A 257 0.36 16.96 15.14
CA LEU A 257 -0.07 17.66 13.93
C LEU A 257 0.87 17.38 12.74
N LEU A 258 2.19 17.40 12.96
CA LEU A 258 3.18 17.08 11.94
C LEU A 258 3.06 15.62 11.46
N LEU A 259 2.76 14.66 12.35
CA LEU A 259 2.52 13.27 11.97
C LEU A 259 1.32 13.13 11.03
N VAL A 260 0.19 13.75 11.38
CA VAL A 260 -1.02 13.75 10.55
C VAL A 260 -0.76 14.42 9.21
N SER A 261 -0.08 15.57 9.22
CA SER A 261 0.25 16.31 7.99
C SER A 261 1.19 15.50 7.08
N ASN A 262 2.20 14.83 7.65
CA ASN A 262 3.13 13.99 6.90
C ASN A 262 2.41 12.81 6.23
N ALA A 263 1.53 12.12 6.97
CA ALA A 263 0.69 11.06 6.43
C ALA A 263 -0.25 11.57 5.32
N THR A 264 -0.85 12.75 5.50
CA THR A 264 -1.73 13.38 4.50
C THR A 264 -1.01 13.72 3.20
N ILE A 265 0.26 14.13 3.26
CA ILE A 265 1.06 14.39 2.05
C ILE A 265 1.40 13.09 1.31
N ALA A 266 1.77 12.05 2.05
CA ALA A 266 2.00 10.74 1.46
C ALA A 266 0.74 10.20 0.76
N ASP A 267 -0.43 10.37 1.37
CA ASP A 267 -1.71 9.96 0.80
C ASP A 267 -2.04 10.75 -0.48
N ARG A 268 -1.81 12.07 -0.49
CA ARG A 268 -1.94 12.89 -1.70
C ARG A 268 -1.02 12.42 -2.84
N LEU A 269 0.23 12.07 -2.53
CA LEU A 269 1.17 11.54 -3.51
C LEU A 269 0.74 10.15 -4.00
N ARG A 270 0.23 9.30 -3.12
CA ARG A 270 -0.33 7.99 -3.44
C ARG A 270 -1.54 8.11 -4.38
N ASP A 271 -2.47 9.01 -4.10
CA ASP A 271 -3.63 9.27 -4.94
C ASP A 271 -3.23 9.77 -6.33
N ARG A 272 -2.23 10.66 -6.40
CA ARG A 272 -1.77 11.22 -7.67
C ARG A 272 -1.02 10.18 -8.51
N THR A 273 -0.17 9.38 -7.89
CA THR A 273 0.49 8.24 -8.54
C THR A 273 -0.50 7.15 -8.95
N ALA A 274 -1.57 6.90 -8.17
CA ALA A 274 -2.63 5.97 -8.54
C ALA A 274 -3.42 6.44 -9.77
N LYS A 275 -3.73 7.75 -9.87
CA LYS A 275 -4.34 8.34 -11.08
C LYS A 275 -3.43 8.15 -12.30
N LEU A 276 -2.13 8.44 -12.15
CA LEU A 276 -1.15 8.24 -13.21
C LEU A 276 -1.09 6.78 -13.68
N VAL A 277 -1.09 5.83 -12.74
CA VAL A 277 -1.12 4.39 -13.05
C VAL A 277 -2.42 4.01 -13.77
N ALA A 278 -3.57 4.56 -13.35
CA ALA A 278 -4.86 4.29 -13.99
C ALA A 278 -4.89 4.80 -15.44
N GLU A 279 -4.38 6.00 -15.69
CA GLU A 279 -4.27 6.59 -17.03
C GLU A 279 -3.28 5.81 -17.91
N ALA A 280 -2.14 5.41 -17.36
CA ALA A 280 -1.19 4.56 -18.06
C ALA A 280 -1.79 3.20 -18.43
N ARG A 281 -2.53 2.56 -17.51
CA ARG A 281 -3.27 1.31 -17.78
C ARG A 281 -4.34 1.48 -18.84
N ALA A 282 -5.10 2.58 -18.81
CA ALA A 282 -6.07 2.91 -19.85
C ALA A 282 -5.38 3.04 -21.23
N GLY A 283 -4.21 3.68 -21.27
CA GLY A 283 -3.35 3.73 -22.45
C GLY A 283 -2.92 2.35 -22.96
N VAL A 284 -2.51 1.44 -22.06
CA VAL A 284 -2.17 0.05 -22.43
C VAL A 284 -3.38 -0.69 -23.01
N THR A 285 -4.57 -0.54 -22.39
CA THR A 285 -5.79 -1.17 -22.92
C THR A 285 -6.20 -0.62 -24.28
N SER A 286 -6.05 0.70 -24.50
CA SER A 286 -6.29 1.33 -25.80
C SER A 286 -5.31 0.82 -26.85
N ALA A 287 -4.02 0.74 -26.52
CA ALA A 287 -3.00 0.20 -27.42
C ALA A 287 -3.26 -1.28 -27.76
N ALA A 288 -3.74 -2.08 -26.80
CA ALA A 288 -4.12 -3.47 -27.05
C ALA A 288 -5.36 -3.59 -27.96
N GLN A 289 -6.32 -2.67 -27.84
CA GLN A 289 -7.47 -2.59 -28.75
C GLN A 289 -7.03 -2.19 -30.15
N ASP A 290 -6.20 -1.15 -30.27
CA ASP A 290 -5.63 -0.69 -31.53
C ASP A 290 -4.85 -1.80 -32.25
N VAL A 291 -4.02 -2.55 -31.53
CA VAL A 291 -3.29 -3.71 -32.09
C VAL A 291 -4.26 -4.77 -32.59
N ARG A 292 -5.35 -5.03 -31.87
CA ARG A 292 -6.40 -5.96 -32.32
C ARG A 292 -7.10 -5.45 -33.58
N ASP A 293 -7.35 -4.15 -33.68
CA ASP A 293 -7.97 -3.53 -34.85
C ASP A 293 -7.04 -3.57 -36.07
N VAL A 294 -5.74 -3.26 -35.90
CA VAL A 294 -4.73 -3.40 -36.95
C VAL A 294 -4.63 -4.84 -37.44
N ILE A 295 -4.59 -5.82 -36.52
CA ILE A 295 -4.55 -7.24 -36.87
C ILE A 295 -5.81 -7.64 -37.65
N THR A 296 -7.00 -7.30 -37.15
CA THR A 296 -8.26 -7.68 -37.83
C THR A 296 -8.43 -7.00 -39.18
N GLN A 297 -7.99 -5.75 -39.33
CA GLN A 297 -7.97 -5.04 -40.61
C GLN A 297 -6.98 -5.66 -41.58
N GLY A 298 -5.77 -6.00 -41.12
CA GLY A 298 -4.77 -6.73 -41.91
C GLY A 298 -5.28 -8.09 -42.38
N VAL A 299 -5.92 -8.86 -41.49
CA VAL A 299 -6.56 -10.14 -41.84
C VAL A 299 -7.65 -9.94 -42.90
N ARG A 300 -8.52 -8.93 -42.79
CA ARG A 300 -9.55 -8.63 -43.82
C ARG A 300 -8.94 -8.27 -45.17
N GLN A 301 -7.86 -7.49 -45.19
CA GLN A 301 -7.15 -7.15 -46.43
C GLN A 301 -6.53 -8.39 -47.08
N LEU A 302 -5.94 -9.27 -46.28
CA LEU A 302 -5.34 -10.54 -46.73
C LEU A 302 -6.39 -11.48 -47.33
N PHE A 303 -7.55 -11.62 -46.67
CA PHE A 303 -8.71 -12.33 -47.23
C PHE A 303 -9.22 -11.68 -48.52
N GLY A 304 -9.23 -10.35 -48.62
CA GLY A 304 -9.59 -9.64 -49.85
C GLY A 304 -8.65 -9.93 -51.02
N VAL A 305 -7.33 -9.93 -50.77
CA VAL A 305 -6.31 -10.30 -51.78
C VAL A 305 -6.47 -11.77 -52.18
N ALA A 306 -6.68 -12.67 -51.23
CA ALA A 306 -6.89 -14.09 -51.50
C ALA A 306 -8.17 -14.36 -52.30
N ALA A 307 -9.29 -13.72 -51.93
CA ALA A 307 -10.55 -13.82 -52.68
C ALA A 307 -10.42 -13.25 -54.10
N GLY A 308 -9.74 -12.10 -54.24
CA GLY A 308 -9.43 -11.50 -55.54
C GLY A 308 -8.57 -12.41 -56.42
N ALA A 309 -7.57 -13.09 -55.83
CA ALA A 309 -6.73 -14.06 -56.50
C ALA A 309 -7.54 -15.26 -57.04
N VAL A 310 -8.46 -15.79 -56.22
CA VAL A 310 -9.35 -16.89 -56.63
C VAL A 310 -10.28 -16.45 -57.76
N VAL A 311 -10.90 -15.28 -57.66
CA VAL A 311 -11.76 -14.74 -58.73
C VAL A 311 -10.97 -14.51 -60.01
N LEU A 312 -9.74 -13.98 -59.93
CA LEU A 312 -8.87 -13.79 -61.09
C LEU A 312 -8.50 -15.12 -61.73
N ALA A 313 -8.14 -16.14 -60.93
CA ALA A 313 -7.84 -17.49 -61.42
C ALA A 313 -9.05 -18.15 -62.10
N VAL A 314 -10.25 -18.01 -61.52
CA VAL A 314 -11.50 -18.51 -62.11
C VAL A 314 -11.85 -17.75 -63.39
N CYS A 315 -11.69 -16.43 -63.43
CA CYS A 315 -11.92 -15.63 -64.63
C CYS A 315 -10.94 -16.00 -65.75
N ILE A 316 -9.66 -16.17 -65.46
CA ILE A 316 -8.65 -16.62 -66.43
C ILE A 316 -9.00 -18.03 -66.93
N GLY A 317 -9.28 -18.98 -66.03
CA GLY A 317 -9.64 -20.35 -66.40
C GLY A 317 -10.93 -20.44 -67.24
N TRP A 318 -11.98 -19.75 -66.82
CA TRP A 318 -13.29 -19.77 -67.46
C TRP A 318 -13.29 -19.04 -68.82
N PHE A 319 -12.72 -17.84 -68.91
CA PHE A 319 -12.77 -17.05 -70.14
C PHE A 319 -11.75 -17.52 -71.20
N TYR A 320 -10.58 -18.00 -70.78
CA TYR A 320 -9.46 -18.32 -71.69
C TYR A 320 -9.45 -19.78 -72.15
N VAL A 321 -9.60 -20.74 -71.23
CA VAL A 321 -9.45 -22.18 -71.53
C VAL A 321 -10.75 -22.76 -72.11
N SER A 322 -11.91 -22.45 -71.50
CA SER A 322 -13.20 -23.08 -71.88
C SER A 322 -13.74 -22.64 -73.24
N ARG A 323 -13.54 -21.37 -73.65
CA ARG A 323 -14.15 -20.83 -74.87
C ARG A 323 -13.25 -20.85 -76.11
N ARG A 324 -11.92 -20.83 -75.97
CA ARG A 324 -10.99 -20.58 -77.09
C ARG A 324 -10.18 -21.80 -77.52
N ILE A 325 -9.78 -22.66 -76.59
CA ILE A 325 -8.93 -23.84 -76.85
C ILE A 325 -9.79 -25.10 -77.00
N ILE A 326 -10.73 -25.35 -76.08
CA ILE A 326 -11.58 -26.56 -76.07
C ILE A 326 -12.51 -26.65 -77.30
N ARG A 327 -13.10 -25.55 -77.77
CA ARG A 327 -13.95 -25.53 -78.99
C ARG A 327 -13.17 -25.71 -80.31
N ARG A 328 -11.86 -25.46 -80.32
CA ARG A 328 -11.00 -25.68 -81.49
C ARG A 328 -10.48 -27.12 -81.52
N LEU A 329 -10.09 -27.66 -80.36
CA LEU A 329 -9.70 -29.06 -80.22
C LEU A 329 -10.84 -30.05 -80.52
N MET A 330 -12.07 -29.81 -80.05
CA MET A 330 -13.21 -30.71 -80.34
C MET A 330 -13.62 -30.70 -81.82
N ARG A 331 -13.34 -29.64 -82.58
CA ARG A 331 -13.57 -29.60 -84.04
C ARG A 331 -12.54 -30.43 -84.81
N LEU A 332 -11.27 -30.40 -84.39
CA LEU A 332 -10.21 -31.25 -84.96
C LEU A 332 -10.44 -32.74 -84.64
N ILE A 333 -10.85 -33.07 -83.42
CA ILE A 333 -11.16 -34.45 -83.00
C ILE A 333 -12.36 -35.02 -83.78
N GLY A 334 -13.41 -34.21 -84.02
CA GLY A 334 -14.57 -34.60 -84.82
C GLY A 334 -14.29 -34.75 -86.33
N ALA A 335 -13.29 -34.03 -86.87
CA ALA A 335 -12.84 -34.22 -88.25
C ALA A 335 -12.01 -35.52 -88.39
N MET A 336 -11.17 -35.81 -87.40
CA MET A 336 -10.32 -37.01 -87.40
C MET A 336 -11.13 -38.31 -87.26
N GLY A 337 -12.20 -38.30 -86.47
CA GLY A 337 -13.12 -39.45 -86.35
C GLY A 337 -13.96 -39.72 -87.60
N ARG A 338 -14.23 -38.72 -88.44
CA ARG A 338 -14.92 -38.88 -89.73
C ARG A 338 -13.97 -39.36 -90.83
N LEU A 339 -12.71 -38.91 -90.78
CA LEU A 339 -11.66 -39.38 -91.69
C LEU A 339 -11.29 -40.86 -91.46
N SER A 340 -11.31 -41.35 -90.21
CA SER A 340 -11.02 -42.76 -89.90
C SER A 340 -12.18 -43.72 -90.21
N GLN A 341 -13.35 -43.21 -90.62
CA GLN A 341 -14.54 -43.99 -90.97
C GLN A 341 -14.82 -44.02 -92.49
N GLY A 342 -13.90 -43.47 -93.30
CA GLY A 342 -13.94 -43.61 -94.76
C GLY A 342 -14.67 -42.49 -95.51
N ASP A 343 -15.04 -41.39 -94.86
CA ASP A 343 -15.61 -40.21 -95.52
C ASP A 343 -14.52 -39.14 -95.76
N TYR A 344 -14.06 -39.01 -97.01
CA TYR A 344 -12.97 -38.14 -97.43
C TYR A 344 -13.43 -36.80 -98.01
N THR A 345 -14.70 -36.40 -97.84
CA THR A 345 -15.21 -35.15 -98.44
C THR A 345 -15.23 -33.95 -97.49
N ALA A 346 -14.79 -34.11 -96.24
CA ALA A 346 -14.79 -33.03 -95.26
C ALA A 346 -13.52 -32.16 -95.34
N LEU A 347 -13.65 -30.94 -95.86
CA LEU A 347 -12.59 -29.93 -95.87
C LEU A 347 -12.33 -29.40 -94.44
N VAL A 348 -11.14 -29.63 -93.89
CA VAL A 348 -10.71 -29.04 -92.63
C VAL A 348 -10.21 -27.62 -92.90
N GLU A 349 -11.08 -26.63 -92.74
CA GLU A 349 -10.68 -25.21 -92.75
C GLU A 349 -10.42 -24.75 -91.31
N ASP A 350 -9.15 -24.71 -90.90
CA ASP A 350 -8.71 -23.90 -89.76
C ASP A 350 -7.53 -23.02 -90.18
N THR A 351 -7.75 -21.71 -90.20
CA THR A 351 -6.79 -20.69 -90.66
C THR A 351 -5.99 -20.06 -89.51
N GLY A 352 -5.83 -20.78 -88.39
CA GLY A 352 -5.04 -20.33 -87.25
C GLY A 352 -3.54 -20.26 -87.56
N ARG A 353 -2.86 -19.20 -87.10
CA ARG A 353 -1.37 -19.08 -87.12
C ARG A 353 -0.72 -19.47 -85.78
N ASP A 354 -1.45 -20.19 -84.94
CA ASP A 354 -1.03 -20.67 -83.62
C ASP A 354 -0.72 -22.18 -83.65
N GLU A 355 -0.32 -22.75 -82.51
CA GLU A 355 0.10 -24.15 -82.40
C GLU A 355 -1.01 -25.16 -82.79
N ILE A 356 -2.28 -24.74 -82.85
CA ILE A 356 -3.43 -25.55 -83.29
C ILE A 356 -3.61 -25.49 -84.82
N GLY A 357 -3.27 -24.38 -85.47
CA GLY A 357 -3.22 -24.29 -86.93
C GLY A 357 -2.07 -25.10 -87.56
N ALA A 358 -0.96 -25.27 -86.85
CA ALA A 358 0.12 -26.17 -87.25
C ALA A 358 -0.29 -27.66 -87.24
N MET A 359 -1.26 -28.06 -86.39
CA MET A 359 -1.83 -29.41 -86.40
C MET A 359 -2.79 -29.65 -87.58
N ALA A 360 -3.45 -28.62 -88.10
CA ALA A 360 -4.31 -28.71 -89.29
C ALA A 360 -3.49 -28.87 -90.59
N GLU A 361 -2.30 -28.24 -90.67
CA GLU A 361 -1.37 -28.39 -91.80
C GLU A 361 -0.69 -29.78 -91.80
N ALA A 362 -0.38 -30.32 -90.62
CA ALA A 362 0.16 -31.69 -90.49
C ALA A 362 -0.84 -32.77 -90.95
N LEU A 363 -2.16 -32.50 -90.88
CA LEU A 363 -3.22 -33.38 -91.39
C LEU A 363 -3.27 -33.44 -92.93
N ARG A 364 -2.86 -32.38 -93.64
CA ARG A 364 -2.80 -32.35 -95.12
C ARG A 364 -1.62 -33.13 -95.68
N VAL A 365 -0.52 -33.21 -94.95
CA VAL A 365 0.72 -33.88 -95.40
C VAL A 365 0.66 -35.41 -95.24
N PHE A 366 -0.22 -35.91 -94.37
CA PHE A 366 -0.37 -37.37 -94.12
C PHE A 366 -1.07 -38.14 -95.26
N HIS A 367 -1.80 -37.45 -96.14
CA HIS A 367 -2.45 -38.04 -97.30
C HIS A 367 -1.47 -38.32 -98.48
N ALA A 368 -0.29 -37.69 -98.50
CA ALA A 368 0.56 -37.67 -99.70
C ALA A 368 1.74 -38.67 -99.70
N ASN A 369 2.08 -39.34 -98.60
CA ASN A 369 3.29 -40.19 -98.51
C ASN A 369 3.04 -41.66 -98.20
N ALA A 370 1.92 -42.22 -98.68
CA ALA A 370 1.54 -43.61 -98.42
C ALA A 370 1.97 -44.65 -99.47
N VAL A 371 2.76 -44.32 -100.52
CA VAL A 371 3.17 -45.32 -101.56
C VAL A 371 4.64 -45.19 -102.02
N ALA A 372 5.56 -44.76 -101.16
CA ALA A 372 7.00 -44.94 -101.42
C ALA A 372 7.65 -45.76 -100.31
N VAL A 373 7.21 -47.02 -100.24
CA VAL A 373 7.94 -48.11 -99.60
C VAL A 373 9.28 -48.27 -100.32
N GLU A 374 10.30 -48.78 -99.61
CA GLU A 374 11.44 -49.51 -100.19
C GLU A 374 12.81 -48.81 -100.31
N GLN A 375 13.06 -47.62 -99.75
CA GLN A 375 14.43 -47.04 -99.80
C GLN A 375 15.09 -46.53 -98.52
N LEU A 376 14.45 -46.62 -97.34
CA LEU A 376 15.08 -46.23 -96.07
C LEU A 376 15.33 -47.38 -95.08
N ASN A 377 15.42 -48.62 -95.59
CA ASN A 377 16.10 -49.71 -94.87
C ASN A 377 17.64 -49.51 -94.77
N ARG A 378 18.17 -48.36 -95.21
CA ARG A 378 19.59 -47.95 -95.02
C ARG A 378 19.81 -46.78 -94.05
N GLU A 379 18.78 -46.03 -93.65
CA GLU A 379 18.90 -44.98 -92.61
C GLU A 379 18.53 -45.46 -91.20
N LYS A 380 18.04 -46.70 -91.08
CA LYS A 380 17.58 -47.29 -89.81
C LYS A 380 18.65 -47.29 -88.71
N ALA A 381 19.94 -47.33 -89.06
CA ALA A 381 21.05 -47.28 -88.09
C ALA A 381 21.39 -45.86 -87.57
N ASP A 382 20.95 -44.79 -88.24
CA ASP A 382 21.22 -43.38 -87.85
C ASP A 382 19.98 -42.70 -87.24
N ALA A 383 18.79 -43.15 -87.64
CA ALA A 383 17.51 -42.75 -87.05
C ALA A 383 17.28 -43.44 -85.70
N GLU A 384 17.67 -44.71 -85.53
CA GLU A 384 17.64 -45.38 -84.22
C GLU A 384 18.66 -44.75 -83.25
N ARG A 385 19.85 -44.33 -83.71
CA ARG A 385 20.80 -43.58 -82.86
C ARG A 385 20.28 -42.21 -82.45
N ARG A 386 19.72 -41.42 -83.36
CA ARG A 386 19.15 -40.09 -83.05
C ARG A 386 17.88 -40.18 -82.19
N ALA A 387 17.02 -41.17 -82.42
CA ALA A 387 15.84 -41.41 -81.60
C ALA A 387 16.21 -41.93 -80.19
N GLU A 388 17.23 -42.79 -80.07
CA GLU A 388 17.74 -43.25 -78.78
C GLU A 388 18.48 -42.12 -78.03
N GLU A 389 19.22 -41.26 -78.73
CA GLU A 389 19.86 -40.05 -78.19
C GLU A 389 18.84 -39.00 -77.75
N GLU A 390 17.80 -38.73 -78.53
CA GLU A 390 16.71 -37.81 -78.16
C GLU A 390 15.87 -38.37 -77.00
N ARG A 391 15.61 -39.67 -76.99
CA ARG A 391 14.91 -40.35 -75.89
C ARG A 391 15.75 -40.33 -74.61
N ARG A 392 17.06 -40.61 -74.70
CA ARG A 392 17.99 -40.43 -73.58
C ARG A 392 17.99 -38.98 -73.12
N ALA A 393 18.16 -38.00 -74.01
CA ALA A 393 18.17 -36.58 -73.63
C ALA A 393 16.85 -36.11 -73.01
N ALA A 394 15.71 -36.64 -73.46
CA ALA A 394 14.40 -36.37 -72.86
C ALA A 394 14.25 -37.02 -71.48
N LEU A 395 14.71 -38.27 -71.31
CA LEU A 395 14.75 -38.95 -70.02
C LEU A 395 15.70 -38.26 -69.02
N HIS A 396 16.88 -37.81 -69.47
CA HIS A 396 17.81 -37.02 -68.68
C HIS A 396 17.16 -35.71 -68.21
N ARG A 397 16.54 -34.92 -69.10
CA ARG A 397 15.85 -33.67 -68.70
C ARG A 397 14.68 -33.90 -67.73
N LEU A 398 13.92 -34.98 -67.93
CA LEU A 398 12.84 -35.37 -67.00
C LEU A 398 13.41 -35.80 -65.65
N ALA A 399 14.50 -36.57 -65.65
CA ALA A 399 15.19 -36.98 -64.43
C ALA A 399 15.78 -35.76 -63.70
N ASP A 400 16.39 -34.80 -64.39
CA ASP A 400 16.94 -33.56 -63.81
C ASP A 400 15.84 -32.70 -63.19
N GLY A 401 14.71 -32.53 -63.89
CA GLY A 401 13.56 -31.78 -63.37
C GLY A 401 12.88 -32.47 -62.18
N PHE A 402 12.76 -33.79 -62.22
CA PHE A 402 12.24 -34.59 -61.12
C PHE A 402 13.17 -34.55 -59.91
N GLU A 403 14.47 -34.75 -60.11
CA GLU A 403 15.52 -34.66 -59.08
C GLU A 403 15.49 -33.30 -58.39
N ALA A 404 15.48 -32.20 -59.16
CA ALA A 404 15.45 -30.85 -58.61
C ALA A 404 14.17 -30.58 -57.81
N SER A 405 13.00 -30.98 -58.32
CA SER A 405 11.73 -30.75 -57.64
C SER A 405 11.59 -31.56 -56.37
N VAL A 406 11.99 -32.84 -56.38
CA VAL A 406 11.90 -33.71 -55.20
C VAL A 406 12.97 -33.32 -54.17
N ARG A 407 14.18 -32.95 -54.60
CA ARG A 407 15.23 -32.43 -53.72
C ARG A 407 14.75 -31.20 -52.96
N HIS A 408 14.13 -30.24 -53.64
CA HIS A 408 13.59 -29.04 -52.98
C HIS A 408 12.54 -29.39 -51.93
N ILE A 409 11.57 -30.28 -52.24
CA ILE A 409 10.55 -30.72 -51.30
C ILE A 409 11.19 -31.42 -50.08
N VAL A 410 12.17 -32.28 -50.31
CA VAL A 410 12.88 -33.00 -49.23
C VAL A 410 13.69 -32.04 -48.35
N GLU A 411 14.30 -31.01 -48.93
CA GLU A 411 14.98 -29.95 -48.18
C GLU A 411 14.01 -29.09 -47.37
N ASP A 412 12.85 -28.75 -47.93
CA ASP A 412 11.77 -28.03 -47.22
C ASP A 412 11.25 -28.85 -46.03
N VAL A 413 10.96 -30.14 -46.24
CA VAL A 413 10.50 -31.05 -45.17
C VAL A 413 11.58 -31.23 -44.10
N GLY A 414 12.85 -31.34 -44.51
CA GLY A 414 13.98 -31.41 -43.58
C GLY A 414 14.12 -30.16 -42.72
N ARG A 415 13.98 -28.96 -43.30
CA ARG A 415 13.97 -27.69 -42.55
C ARG A 415 12.77 -27.60 -41.61
N ALA A 416 11.56 -27.88 -42.10
CA ALA A 416 10.35 -27.85 -41.28
C ALA A 416 10.44 -28.82 -40.08
N ALA A 417 11.04 -30.00 -40.27
CA ALA A 417 11.30 -30.96 -39.19
C ALA A 417 12.34 -30.43 -38.19
N GLN A 418 13.40 -29.75 -38.66
CA GLN A 418 14.40 -29.14 -37.80
C GLN A 418 13.82 -27.98 -36.97
N ASP A 419 13.01 -27.12 -37.57
CA ASP A 419 12.33 -26.02 -36.90
C ASP A 419 11.36 -26.55 -35.84
N MET A 420 10.57 -27.57 -36.18
CA MET A 420 9.64 -28.23 -35.26
C MET A 420 10.34 -28.85 -34.05
N ARG A 421 11.53 -29.43 -34.25
CA ARG A 421 12.37 -29.94 -33.17
C ARG A 421 12.90 -28.81 -32.28
N GLY A 422 13.32 -27.68 -32.87
CA GLY A 422 13.73 -26.49 -32.12
C GLY A 422 12.60 -25.94 -31.26
N SER A 423 11.40 -25.78 -31.82
CA SER A 423 10.22 -25.33 -31.07
C SER A 423 9.81 -26.30 -29.95
N ALA A 424 9.96 -27.62 -30.15
CA ALA A 424 9.72 -28.61 -29.10
C ALA A 424 10.73 -28.49 -27.94
N ASP A 425 12.00 -28.24 -28.24
CA ASP A 425 13.06 -28.07 -27.23
C ASP A 425 12.87 -26.79 -26.40
N GLU A 426 12.50 -25.69 -27.06
CA GLU A 426 12.11 -24.44 -26.41
C GLU A 426 10.88 -24.63 -25.51
N LEU A 427 9.87 -25.35 -26.00
CA LEU A 427 8.68 -25.69 -25.21
C LEU A 427 9.02 -26.56 -23.99
N ALA A 428 9.93 -27.53 -24.14
CA ALA A 428 10.37 -28.37 -23.03
C ALA A 428 11.11 -27.56 -21.95
N THR A 429 11.98 -26.64 -22.36
CA THR A 429 12.65 -25.69 -21.45
C THR A 429 11.62 -24.81 -20.72
N ALA A 430 10.66 -24.23 -21.45
CA ALA A 430 9.63 -23.37 -20.87
C ALA A 430 8.74 -24.13 -19.86
N VAL A 431 8.41 -25.39 -20.16
CA VAL A 431 7.68 -26.28 -19.24
C VAL A 431 8.47 -26.53 -17.97
N GLY A 432 9.77 -26.84 -18.06
CA GLY A 432 10.61 -27.04 -16.87
C GLY A 432 10.71 -25.79 -15.98
N VAL A 433 10.86 -24.61 -16.57
CA VAL A 433 10.83 -23.34 -15.82
C VAL A 433 9.48 -23.11 -15.15
N THR A 434 8.38 -23.44 -15.84
CA THR A 434 7.02 -23.27 -15.30
C THR A 434 6.76 -24.23 -14.13
N GLN A 435 7.27 -25.46 -14.20
CA GLN A 435 7.17 -26.43 -13.10
C GLN A 435 7.91 -25.95 -11.84
N ASN A 436 9.14 -25.46 -11.97
CA ASN A 436 9.88 -24.92 -10.82
C ASN A 436 9.15 -23.72 -10.20
N ARG A 437 8.63 -22.80 -11.02
CA ARG A 437 7.84 -21.66 -10.53
C ARG A 437 6.54 -22.10 -9.85
N ALA A 438 5.90 -23.16 -10.33
CA ALA A 438 4.72 -23.73 -9.70
C ALA A 438 5.03 -24.28 -8.29
N GLU A 439 6.21 -24.90 -8.10
CA GLU A 439 6.67 -25.34 -6.78
C GLU A 439 6.96 -24.16 -5.83
N ASP A 440 7.59 -23.09 -6.33
CA ASP A 440 7.83 -21.88 -5.54
C ASP A 440 6.52 -21.24 -5.06
N VAL A 441 5.54 -21.11 -5.96
CA VAL A 441 4.20 -20.58 -5.64
C VAL A 441 3.48 -21.46 -4.62
N ARG A 442 3.60 -22.78 -4.74
CA ARG A 442 3.03 -23.72 -3.77
C ARG A 442 3.64 -23.52 -2.38
N SER A 443 4.96 -23.48 -2.29
CA SER A 443 5.69 -23.25 -1.03
C SER A 443 5.29 -21.92 -0.38
N ALA A 444 5.23 -20.84 -1.17
CA ALA A 444 4.79 -19.53 -0.70
C ALA A 444 3.33 -19.55 -0.21
N SER A 445 2.45 -20.30 -0.88
CA SER A 445 1.05 -20.44 -0.48
C SER A 445 0.90 -21.23 0.84
N ASP A 446 1.67 -22.31 1.02
CA ASP A 446 1.68 -23.09 2.26
C ASP A 446 2.18 -22.24 3.45
N LEU A 447 3.24 -21.44 3.23
CA LEU A 447 3.70 -20.47 4.22
C LEU A 447 2.64 -19.41 4.54
N ALA A 448 1.92 -18.91 3.53
CA ALA A 448 0.84 -17.95 3.72
C ALA A 448 -0.31 -18.53 4.56
N VAL A 449 -0.67 -19.80 4.37
CA VAL A 449 -1.64 -20.50 5.23
C VAL A 449 -1.14 -20.56 6.67
N GLY A 450 0.11 -20.98 6.88
CA GLY A 450 0.70 -21.07 8.22
C GLY A 450 0.76 -19.70 8.94
N HIS A 451 1.21 -18.65 8.25
CA HIS A 451 1.22 -17.30 8.80
C HIS A 451 -0.20 -16.79 9.12
N SER A 452 -1.17 -17.07 8.25
CA SER A 452 -2.56 -16.68 8.50
C SER A 452 -3.13 -17.36 9.74
N GLN A 453 -2.81 -18.64 9.98
CA GLN A 453 -3.22 -19.34 11.20
C GLN A 453 -2.60 -18.71 12.46
N THR A 454 -1.33 -18.33 12.41
CA THR A 454 -0.67 -17.63 13.52
C THR A 454 -1.32 -16.27 13.82
N VAL A 455 -1.64 -15.49 12.78
CA VAL A 455 -2.31 -14.19 12.96
C VAL A 455 -3.73 -14.38 13.50
N ALA A 456 -4.46 -15.42 13.06
CA ALA A 456 -5.78 -15.73 13.59
C ALA A 456 -5.74 -16.06 15.08
N ALA A 457 -4.77 -16.88 15.52
CA ALA A 457 -4.57 -17.18 16.93
C ALA A 457 -4.25 -15.91 17.75
N ALA A 458 -3.39 -15.02 17.24
CA ALA A 458 -3.09 -13.75 17.88
C ALA A 458 -4.34 -12.84 17.97
N ALA A 459 -5.20 -12.84 16.95
CA ALA A 459 -6.45 -12.08 16.96
C ALA A 459 -7.47 -12.64 17.99
N GLU A 460 -7.51 -13.96 18.19
CA GLU A 460 -8.31 -14.59 19.25
C GLU A 460 -7.80 -14.21 20.65
N GLU A 461 -6.48 -14.23 20.87
CA GLU A 461 -5.87 -13.77 22.12
C GLU A 461 -6.16 -12.28 22.40
N LEU A 462 -6.04 -11.42 21.38
CA LEU A 462 -6.38 -10.01 21.49
C LEU A 462 -7.86 -9.81 21.82
N THR A 463 -8.76 -10.59 21.21
CA THR A 463 -10.20 -10.53 21.50
C THR A 463 -10.47 -10.86 22.97
N SER A 464 -9.79 -11.87 23.51
CA SER A 464 -9.87 -12.22 24.93
C SER A 464 -9.35 -11.08 25.84
N ALA A 465 -8.21 -10.49 25.49
CA ALA A 465 -7.62 -9.37 26.23
C ALA A 465 -8.51 -8.12 26.21
N ILE A 466 -9.09 -7.78 25.06
CA ILE A 466 -10.06 -6.68 24.91
C ILE A 466 -11.29 -6.94 25.79
N GLY A 467 -11.79 -8.18 25.82
CA GLY A 467 -12.91 -8.56 26.69
C GLY A 467 -12.59 -8.41 28.18
N GLU A 468 -11.37 -8.71 28.61
CA GLU A 468 -10.93 -8.46 29.99
C GLU A 468 -10.79 -6.97 30.30
N ILE A 469 -10.20 -6.18 29.40
CA ILE A 469 -10.14 -4.72 29.54
C ILE A 469 -11.53 -4.13 29.68
N GLY A 470 -12.49 -4.57 28.85
CA GLY A 470 -13.90 -4.16 28.95
C GLY A 470 -14.51 -4.46 30.32
N ARG A 471 -14.25 -5.65 30.90
CA ARG A 471 -14.69 -5.98 32.27
C ARG A 471 -14.04 -5.07 33.31
N GLN A 472 -12.74 -4.81 33.21
CA GLN A 472 -12.00 -3.95 34.15
C GLN A 472 -12.49 -2.49 34.10
N VAL A 473 -12.77 -1.96 32.92
CA VAL A 473 -13.30 -0.60 32.74
C VAL A 473 -14.70 -0.46 33.35
N ASN A 474 -15.59 -1.44 33.11
CA ASN A 474 -16.91 -1.47 33.74
C ASN A 474 -16.82 -1.58 35.27
N HIS A 475 -15.87 -2.36 35.78
CA HIS A 475 -15.62 -2.45 37.22
C HIS A 475 -15.14 -1.12 37.82
N ALA A 476 -14.19 -0.45 37.16
CA ALA A 476 -13.71 0.87 37.55
C ALA A 476 -14.85 1.91 37.57
N ALA A 477 -15.69 1.94 36.54
CA ALA A 477 -16.86 2.83 36.50
C ALA A 477 -17.84 2.57 37.66
N SER A 478 -18.05 1.30 38.04
CA SER A 478 -18.86 0.95 39.21
C SER A 478 -18.26 1.44 40.53
N ILE A 479 -16.94 1.32 40.70
CA ILE A 479 -16.24 1.81 41.90
C ILE A 479 -16.32 3.33 41.99
N THR A 480 -16.05 4.02 40.88
CA THR A 480 -16.12 5.49 40.80
C THR A 480 -17.55 5.99 41.10
N GLY A 481 -18.58 5.30 40.59
CA GLY A 481 -19.97 5.59 40.93
C GLY A 481 -20.26 5.46 42.44
N ALA A 482 -19.79 4.39 43.08
CA ALA A 482 -19.93 4.20 44.53
C ALA A 482 -19.16 5.26 45.33
N ALA A 483 -17.95 5.63 44.90
CA ALA A 483 -17.14 6.67 45.51
C ALA A 483 -17.81 8.05 45.41
N SER A 484 -18.41 8.38 44.27
CA SER A 484 -19.19 9.62 44.10
C SER A 484 -20.36 9.69 45.08
N ALA A 485 -21.13 8.62 45.23
CA ALA A 485 -22.25 8.58 46.19
C ALA A 485 -21.78 8.74 47.65
N ALA A 486 -20.63 8.17 48.00
CA ALA A 486 -20.04 8.34 49.33
C ALA A 486 -19.54 9.77 49.59
N ALA A 487 -18.99 10.43 48.56
CA ALA A 487 -18.58 11.81 48.60
C ALA A 487 -19.79 12.74 48.80
N ASP A 488 -20.87 12.56 48.03
CA ASP A 488 -22.12 13.33 48.17
C ASP A 488 -22.69 13.23 49.60
N HIS A 489 -22.70 12.03 50.17
CA HIS A 489 -23.16 11.82 51.55
C HIS A 489 -22.25 12.53 52.57
N SER A 490 -20.93 12.50 52.37
CA SER A 490 -19.97 13.19 53.23
C SER A 490 -20.13 14.71 53.14
N GLU A 491 -20.41 15.24 51.95
CA GLU A 491 -20.69 16.66 51.74
C GLU A 491 -21.90 17.11 52.56
N GLN A 492 -22.99 16.32 52.52
CA GLN A 492 -24.20 16.59 53.28
C GLN A 492 -23.93 16.62 54.80
N GLN A 493 -23.12 15.68 55.31
CA GLN A 493 -22.75 15.64 56.73
C GLN A 493 -21.91 16.86 57.15
N MET A 494 -20.97 17.29 56.32
CA MET A 494 -20.15 18.47 56.60
C MET A 494 -20.96 19.78 56.54
N ARG A 495 -21.89 19.90 55.60
CA ARG A 495 -22.83 21.03 55.55
C ARG A 495 -23.71 21.08 56.80
N GLN A 496 -24.18 19.93 57.29
CA GLN A 496 -24.93 19.85 58.53
C GLN A 496 -24.08 20.28 59.74
N LEU A 497 -22.84 19.81 59.82
CA LEU A 497 -21.90 20.20 60.90
C LEU A 497 -21.61 21.71 60.89
N ALA A 498 -21.40 22.30 59.72
CA ALA A 498 -21.21 23.75 59.58
C ALA A 498 -22.44 24.53 60.07
N SER A 499 -23.65 24.05 59.75
CA SER A 499 -24.91 24.64 60.23
C SER A 499 -25.04 24.53 61.76
N ASP A 500 -24.72 23.38 62.33
CA ASP A 500 -24.78 23.17 63.78
C ASP A 500 -23.74 24.00 64.53
N ALA A 501 -22.53 24.17 63.98
CA ALA A 501 -21.53 25.08 64.51
C ALA A 501 -22.04 26.54 64.53
N GLN A 502 -22.71 27.00 63.46
CA GLN A 502 -23.31 28.34 63.42
C GLN A 502 -24.38 28.51 64.51
N ARG A 503 -25.22 27.49 64.73
CA ARG A 503 -26.25 27.52 65.80
C ARG A 503 -25.62 27.55 67.19
N ILE A 504 -24.55 26.77 67.43
CA ILE A 504 -23.81 26.81 68.69
C ILE A 504 -23.19 28.20 68.90
N GLY A 505 -22.63 28.81 67.85
CA GLY A 505 -22.08 30.17 67.91
C GLY A 505 -23.10 31.19 68.41
N GLN A 506 -24.35 31.13 67.91
CA GLN A 506 -25.44 32.01 68.38
C GLN A 506 -25.77 31.80 69.86
N VAL A 507 -25.70 30.56 70.36
CA VAL A 507 -25.92 30.25 71.78
C VAL A 507 -24.76 30.79 72.63
N VAL A 508 -23.52 30.64 72.18
CA VAL A 508 -22.33 31.16 72.88
C VAL A 508 -22.37 32.68 72.97
N ASP A 509 -22.79 33.36 71.91
CA ASP A 509 -22.98 34.83 71.88
C ASP A 509 -24.00 35.28 72.93
N LEU A 510 -25.11 34.55 73.06
CA LEU A 510 -26.13 34.81 74.09
C LEU A 510 -25.56 34.64 75.50
N ILE A 511 -24.80 33.56 75.76
CA ILE A 511 -24.20 33.30 77.08
C ILE A 511 -23.17 34.39 77.42
N ASN A 512 -22.35 34.81 76.45
CA ASN A 512 -21.40 35.91 76.65
C ASN A 512 -22.14 37.22 77.00
N GLY A 513 -23.25 37.51 76.31
CA GLY A 513 -24.14 38.62 76.65
C GLY A 513 -24.70 38.56 78.08
N ILE A 514 -25.15 37.38 78.52
CA ILE A 514 -25.64 37.14 79.90
C ILE A 514 -24.51 37.34 80.92
N ALA A 515 -23.30 36.84 80.63
CA ALA A 515 -22.14 37.01 81.49
C ALA A 515 -21.76 38.50 81.61
N GLY A 516 -21.80 39.25 80.51
CA GLY A 516 -21.61 40.71 80.50
C GLY A 516 -22.64 41.46 81.35
N GLN A 517 -23.93 41.13 81.21
CA GLN A 517 -24.99 41.69 82.05
C GLN A 517 -24.80 41.33 83.54
N THR A 518 -24.44 40.08 83.83
CA THR A 518 -24.20 39.59 85.19
C THR A 518 -23.02 40.31 85.84
N ASN A 519 -21.95 40.55 85.07
CA ASN A 519 -20.79 41.31 85.52
C ASN A 519 -21.15 42.77 85.84
N LEU A 520 -21.99 43.41 85.03
CA LEU A 520 -22.49 44.77 85.29
C LEU A 520 -23.41 44.83 86.52
N LEU A 521 -24.31 43.86 86.69
CA LEU A 521 -25.16 43.74 87.87
C LEU A 521 -24.34 43.55 89.14
N ALA A 522 -23.34 42.66 89.09
CA ALA A 522 -22.43 42.39 90.21
C ALA A 522 -21.57 43.62 90.55
N LEU A 523 -21.14 44.39 89.55
CA LEU A 523 -20.45 45.66 89.75
C LEU A 523 -21.34 46.68 90.48
N ASN A 524 -22.58 46.87 90.03
CA ASN A 524 -23.54 47.77 90.68
C ASN A 524 -23.81 47.34 92.14
N ALA A 525 -23.96 46.03 92.38
CA ALA A 525 -24.12 45.50 93.74
C ALA A 525 -22.87 45.73 94.61
N THR A 526 -21.66 45.63 94.03
CA THR A 526 -20.40 45.93 94.73
C THR A 526 -20.33 47.40 95.13
N ILE A 527 -20.76 48.32 94.24
CA ILE A 527 -20.81 49.76 94.52
C ILE A 527 -21.80 50.05 95.66
N GLU A 528 -23.00 49.48 95.62
CA GLU A 528 -24.02 49.72 96.65
C GLU A 528 -23.62 49.09 97.99
N ALA A 529 -22.96 47.93 97.98
CA ALA A 529 -22.41 47.30 99.17
C ALA A 529 -21.29 48.14 99.81
N ALA A 530 -20.43 48.78 99.00
CA ALA A 530 -19.44 49.73 99.50
C ALA A 530 -20.07 51.00 100.10
N ARG A 531 -21.21 51.44 99.54
CA ARG A 531 -21.98 52.59 100.01
C ARG A 531 -22.66 52.34 101.36
N ALA A 532 -23.03 51.11 101.65
CA ALA A 532 -23.62 50.68 102.93
C ALA A 532 -22.60 50.54 104.08
N GLY A 533 -21.30 50.74 103.83
CA GLY A 533 -20.26 50.73 104.86
C GLY A 533 -20.11 49.36 105.56
N ASP A 534 -19.99 49.36 106.90
CA ASP A 534 -19.75 48.14 107.67
C ASP A 534 -20.90 47.11 107.57
N ALA A 535 -22.13 47.55 107.32
CA ALA A 535 -23.29 46.67 107.15
C ALA A 535 -23.30 45.93 105.79
N GLY A 536 -22.55 46.43 104.80
CA GLY A 536 -22.50 45.88 103.44
C GLY A 536 -21.40 44.85 103.18
N LYS A 537 -20.51 44.57 104.14
CA LYS A 537 -19.31 43.73 103.94
C LYS A 537 -19.63 42.33 103.41
N GLY A 538 -20.66 41.67 103.92
CA GLY A 538 -21.08 40.34 103.44
C GLY A 538 -21.59 40.36 102.00
N PHE A 539 -22.38 41.38 101.64
CA PHE A 539 -22.87 41.58 100.28
C PHE A 539 -21.75 41.95 99.30
N ALA A 540 -20.74 42.72 99.75
CA ALA A 540 -19.59 43.08 98.94
C ALA A 540 -18.76 41.86 98.51
N VAL A 541 -18.59 40.87 99.40
CA VAL A 541 -17.88 39.62 99.09
C VAL A 541 -18.65 38.80 98.06
N VAL A 542 -19.96 38.63 98.23
CA VAL A 542 -20.81 37.89 97.27
C VAL A 542 -20.82 38.58 95.91
N ALA A 543 -20.95 39.91 95.88
CA ALA A 543 -20.95 40.68 94.64
C ALA A 543 -19.58 40.57 93.91
N ALA A 544 -18.46 40.58 94.63
CA ALA A 544 -17.14 40.37 94.06
C ALA A 544 -16.96 38.95 93.49
N GLU A 545 -17.48 37.93 94.18
CA GLU A 545 -17.43 36.54 93.73
C GLU A 545 -18.27 36.33 92.46
N VAL A 546 -19.50 36.87 92.43
CA VAL A 546 -20.36 36.83 91.24
C VAL A 546 -19.71 37.57 90.06
N LYS A 547 -19.04 38.70 90.32
CA LYS A 547 -18.28 39.44 89.31
C LYS A 547 -17.12 38.61 88.74
N ALA A 548 -16.38 37.90 89.61
CA ALA A 548 -15.29 37.03 89.21
C ALA A 548 -15.79 35.84 88.36
N LEU A 549 -16.87 35.18 88.79
CA LEU A 549 -17.55 34.10 88.04
C LEU A 549 -18.07 34.57 86.68
N ALA A 550 -18.68 35.75 86.62
CA ALA A 550 -19.15 36.34 85.36
C ALA A 550 -18.00 36.64 84.40
N THR A 551 -16.88 37.17 84.91
CA THR A 551 -15.66 37.42 84.12
C THR A 551 -15.02 36.11 83.64
N GLN A 552 -15.00 35.07 84.48
CA GLN A 552 -14.52 33.74 84.10
C GLN A 552 -15.43 33.10 83.04
N THR A 553 -16.74 33.24 83.19
CA THR A 553 -17.73 32.74 82.22
C THR A 553 -17.55 33.44 80.87
N GLY A 554 -17.39 34.77 80.85
CA GLY A 554 -17.12 35.52 79.63
C GLY A 554 -15.85 35.05 78.89
N ARG A 555 -14.76 34.82 79.62
CA ARG A 555 -13.53 34.26 79.05
C ARG A 555 -13.74 32.86 78.47
N ALA A 556 -14.39 31.97 79.22
CA ALA A 556 -14.68 30.61 78.74
C ALA A 556 -15.59 30.63 77.50
N THR A 557 -16.58 31.53 77.43
CA THR A 557 -17.42 31.67 76.23
C THR A 557 -16.65 32.20 75.03
N GLU A 558 -15.66 33.07 75.21
CA GLU A 558 -14.83 33.56 74.11
C GLU A 558 -13.92 32.46 73.55
N GLU A 559 -13.37 31.61 74.43
CA GLU A 559 -12.64 30.41 74.02
C GLU A 559 -13.53 29.45 73.22
N ILE A 560 -14.74 29.14 73.72
CA ILE A 560 -15.69 28.28 73.01
C ILE A 560 -16.08 28.90 71.66
N ARG A 561 -16.31 30.22 71.57
CA ARG A 561 -16.60 30.92 70.32
C ARG A 561 -15.48 30.70 69.30
N SER A 562 -14.23 30.83 69.72
CA SER A 562 -13.05 30.57 68.87
C SER A 562 -13.02 29.13 68.34
N LEU A 563 -13.27 28.14 69.22
CA LEU A 563 -13.33 26.73 68.80
C LEU A 563 -14.47 26.49 67.79
N VAL A 564 -15.67 27.02 68.04
CA VAL A 564 -16.84 26.84 67.16
C VAL A 564 -16.60 27.50 65.80
N SER A 565 -16.00 28.69 65.77
CA SER A 565 -15.58 29.35 64.52
C SER A 565 -14.59 28.51 63.74
N THR A 566 -13.60 27.92 64.44
CA THR A 566 -12.62 27.01 63.84
C THR A 566 -13.29 25.76 63.24
N ILE A 567 -14.20 25.12 63.98
CA ILE A 567 -14.97 23.96 63.52
C ILE A 567 -15.79 24.31 62.27
N GLY A 568 -16.49 25.45 62.29
CA GLY A 568 -17.27 25.93 61.14
C GLY A 568 -16.41 26.19 59.91
N GLY A 569 -15.27 26.87 60.09
CA GLY A 569 -14.30 27.12 59.02
C GLY A 569 -13.71 25.84 58.44
N GLN A 570 -13.29 24.90 59.28
CA GLN A 570 -12.78 23.59 58.84
C GLN A 570 -13.85 22.76 58.11
N SER A 571 -15.11 22.81 58.58
CA SER A 571 -16.22 22.13 57.91
C SER A 571 -16.46 22.70 56.52
N GLN A 572 -16.37 24.03 56.34
CA GLN A 572 -16.51 24.67 55.03
C GLN A 572 -15.38 24.29 54.07
N VAL A 573 -14.14 24.21 54.56
CA VAL A 573 -12.99 23.73 53.77
C VAL A 573 -13.20 22.26 53.35
N ALA A 574 -13.70 21.42 54.26
CA ALA A 574 -14.00 20.02 53.95
C ALA A 574 -15.07 19.88 52.85
N VAL A 575 -16.13 20.70 52.88
CA VAL A 575 -17.14 20.75 51.80
C VAL A 575 -16.50 21.10 50.45
N GLY A 576 -15.59 22.07 50.40
CA GLY A 576 -14.86 22.42 49.17
C GLY A 576 -14.04 21.26 48.63
N ASN A 577 -13.28 20.58 49.49
CA ASN A 577 -12.46 19.43 49.09
C ASN A 577 -13.33 18.26 48.59
N ILE A 578 -14.48 18.01 49.21
CA ILE A 578 -15.41 16.95 48.79
C ILE A 578 -16.05 17.29 47.43
N ALA A 579 -16.36 18.57 47.17
CA ALA A 579 -16.85 19.00 45.87
C ALA A 579 -15.81 18.78 44.76
N ASP A 580 -14.53 19.03 45.04
CA ASP A 580 -13.43 18.73 44.11
C ASP A 580 -13.29 17.22 43.85
N ILE A 581 -13.37 16.38 44.89
CA ILE A 581 -13.38 14.92 44.73
C ILE A 581 -14.54 14.49 43.82
N THR A 582 -15.74 15.04 44.04
CA THR A 582 -16.93 14.71 43.25
C THR A 582 -16.79 15.13 41.78
N ARG A 583 -16.12 16.26 41.51
CA ARG A 583 -15.78 16.68 40.14
C ARG A 583 -14.80 15.70 39.50
N THR A 584 -13.72 15.34 40.20
CA THR A 584 -12.75 14.35 39.69
C THR A 584 -13.41 13.00 39.41
N MET A 585 -14.32 12.53 40.26
CA MET A 585 -15.05 11.28 40.03
C MET A 585 -15.92 11.33 38.76
N ARG A 586 -16.54 12.49 38.46
CA ARG A 586 -17.25 12.69 37.19
C ARG A 586 -16.32 12.62 35.99
N GLU A 587 -15.17 13.30 36.04
CA GLU A 587 -14.15 13.24 34.99
C GLU A 587 -13.65 11.79 34.75
N VAL A 588 -13.40 11.03 35.82
CA VAL A 588 -13.01 9.62 35.73
C VAL A 588 -14.11 8.77 35.07
N ASN A 589 -15.39 9.01 35.38
CA ASN A 589 -16.50 8.30 34.74
C ASN A 589 -16.61 8.62 33.25
N GLU A 590 -16.40 9.88 32.84
CA GLU A 590 -16.39 10.27 31.43
C GLU A 590 -15.25 9.58 30.67
N VAL A 591 -14.05 9.53 31.26
CA VAL A 591 -12.90 8.80 30.69
C VAL A 591 -13.19 7.30 30.59
N ALA A 592 -13.76 6.69 31.64
CA ALA A 592 -14.12 5.28 31.61
C ALA A 592 -15.15 4.96 30.50
N ALA A 593 -16.13 5.85 30.28
CA ALA A 593 -17.08 5.71 29.19
C ALA A 593 -16.42 5.82 27.81
N ALA A 594 -15.48 6.75 27.64
CA ALA A 594 -14.71 6.88 26.40
C ALA A 594 -13.83 5.65 26.13
N ILE A 595 -13.18 5.10 27.15
CA ILE A 595 -12.39 3.87 27.04
C ILE A 595 -13.32 2.70 26.68
N ALA A 596 -14.48 2.56 27.33
CA ALA A 596 -15.43 1.49 27.01
C ALA A 596 -15.87 1.53 25.53
N ALA A 597 -16.16 2.72 25.01
CA ALA A 597 -16.48 2.89 23.59
C ALA A 597 -15.31 2.50 22.67
N ALA A 598 -14.08 2.88 23.03
CA ALA A 598 -12.89 2.52 22.26
C ALA A 598 -12.61 1.01 22.30
N VAL A 599 -12.83 0.35 23.43
CA VAL A 599 -12.68 -1.10 23.61
C VAL A 599 -13.69 -1.88 22.76
N GLU A 600 -14.94 -1.44 22.69
CA GLU A 600 -15.94 -2.02 21.79
C GLU A 600 -15.54 -1.88 20.31
N GLN A 601 -15.06 -0.70 19.90
CA GLN A 601 -14.55 -0.50 18.54
C GLN A 601 -13.32 -1.37 18.23
N GLN A 602 -12.39 -1.50 19.17
CA GLN A 602 -11.25 -2.39 19.05
C GLN A 602 -11.69 -3.85 18.91
N GLY A 603 -12.67 -4.29 19.71
CA GLY A 603 -13.24 -5.63 19.62
C GLY A 603 -13.81 -5.93 18.22
N ALA A 604 -14.58 -5.01 17.66
CA ALA A 604 -15.12 -5.14 16.30
C ALA A 604 -14.00 -5.20 15.24
N ALA A 605 -12.98 -4.35 15.36
CA ALA A 605 -11.85 -4.34 14.43
C ALA A 605 -11.03 -5.64 14.51
N THR A 606 -10.80 -6.17 15.71
CA THR A 606 -10.06 -7.43 15.88
C THR A 606 -10.84 -8.63 15.32
N GLN A 607 -12.16 -8.67 15.47
CA GLN A 607 -13.00 -9.69 14.84
C GLN A 607 -12.95 -9.61 13.31
N GLU A 608 -12.94 -8.39 12.76
CA GLU A 608 -12.81 -8.17 11.31
C GLU A 608 -11.44 -8.64 10.78
N ILE A 609 -10.37 -8.41 11.54
CA ILE A 609 -9.03 -8.93 11.22
C ILE A 609 -9.06 -10.46 11.20
N ALA A 610 -9.61 -11.11 12.22
CA ALA A 610 -9.69 -12.57 12.29
C ALA A 610 -10.45 -13.14 11.08
N ARG A 611 -11.58 -12.52 10.70
CA ARG A 611 -12.33 -12.89 9.49
C ARG A 611 -11.50 -12.75 8.22
N THR A 612 -10.89 -11.59 8.00
CA THR A 612 -10.11 -11.31 6.78
C THR A 612 -8.92 -12.27 6.66
N VAL A 613 -8.29 -12.61 7.76
CA VAL A 613 -7.16 -13.55 7.80
C VAL A 613 -7.61 -14.97 7.43
N GLN A 614 -8.81 -15.40 7.83
CA GLN A 614 -9.39 -16.67 7.39
C GLN A 614 -9.66 -16.67 5.87
N GLU A 615 -10.15 -15.56 5.31
CA GLU A 615 -10.33 -15.40 3.86
C GLU A 615 -9.00 -15.48 3.11
N VAL A 616 -7.94 -14.85 3.63
CA VAL A 616 -6.58 -14.96 3.07
C VAL A 616 -6.08 -16.40 3.09
N ALA A 617 -6.27 -17.13 4.20
CA ALA A 617 -5.90 -18.53 4.29
C ALA A 617 -6.65 -19.39 3.26
N GLN A 618 -7.96 -19.18 3.09
CA GLN A 618 -8.76 -19.86 2.07
C GLN A 618 -8.31 -19.50 0.66
N GLY A 619 -7.96 -18.23 0.41
CA GLY A 619 -7.39 -17.76 -0.84
C GLY A 619 -6.08 -18.48 -1.19
N ALA A 620 -5.18 -18.62 -0.23
CA ALA A 620 -3.92 -19.35 -0.39
C ALA A 620 -4.16 -20.85 -0.70
N VAL A 621 -5.12 -21.49 -0.04
CA VAL A 621 -5.55 -22.87 -0.38
C VAL A 621 -6.10 -22.94 -1.82
N GLY A 622 -6.87 -21.93 -2.25
CA GLY A 622 -7.36 -21.82 -3.62
C GLY A 622 -6.24 -21.69 -4.65
N VAL A 623 -5.23 -20.87 -4.37
CA VAL A 623 -4.02 -20.74 -5.21
C VAL A 623 -3.29 -22.08 -5.32
N ASN A 624 -3.15 -22.82 -4.21
CA ASN A 624 -2.52 -24.14 -4.22
C ASN A 624 -3.31 -25.14 -5.08
N ARG A 625 -4.64 -25.11 -5.07
CA ARG A 625 -5.45 -25.93 -5.99
C ARG A 625 -5.22 -25.55 -7.46
N ASN A 626 -5.14 -24.26 -7.78
CA ASN A 626 -4.90 -23.80 -9.15
C ASN A 626 -3.48 -24.17 -9.61
N ILE A 627 -2.49 -24.15 -8.72
CA ILE A 627 -1.12 -24.48 -9.08
C ILE A 627 -0.93 -25.97 -9.38
N LEU A 628 -1.72 -26.84 -8.74
CA LEU A 628 -1.79 -28.26 -9.12
C LEU A 628 -2.32 -28.45 -10.55
N GLN A 629 -3.33 -27.67 -10.96
CA GLN A 629 -3.85 -27.74 -12.33
C GLN A 629 -2.82 -27.23 -13.35
N VAL A 630 -2.06 -26.20 -13.00
CA VAL A 630 -0.92 -25.72 -13.82
C VAL A 630 0.14 -26.82 -13.93
N ALA A 631 0.48 -27.50 -12.83
CA ALA A 631 1.43 -28.61 -12.84
C ALA A 631 0.96 -29.77 -13.76
N ASP A 632 -0.30 -30.15 -13.70
CA ASP A 632 -0.88 -31.18 -14.59
C ASP A 632 -0.85 -30.74 -16.07
N ALA A 633 -1.20 -29.48 -16.35
CA ALA A 633 -1.13 -28.92 -17.70
C ALA A 633 0.30 -28.92 -18.24
N THR A 634 1.29 -28.56 -17.41
CA THR A 634 2.70 -28.61 -17.79
C THR A 634 3.20 -30.04 -18.03
N THR A 635 2.76 -31.02 -17.24
CA THR A 635 3.07 -32.45 -17.48
C THR A 635 2.52 -32.90 -18.83
N THR A 636 1.29 -32.49 -19.17
CA THR A 636 0.68 -32.78 -20.47
C THR A 636 1.44 -32.11 -21.61
N ALA A 637 1.83 -30.83 -21.45
CA ALA A 637 2.61 -30.10 -22.43
C ALA A 637 4.00 -30.73 -22.66
N ALA A 638 4.66 -31.23 -21.61
CA ALA A 638 5.91 -31.98 -21.72
C ALA A 638 5.74 -33.23 -22.60
N ALA A 639 4.67 -34.02 -22.36
CA ALA A 639 4.39 -35.23 -23.13
C ALA A 639 4.10 -34.94 -24.60
N VAL A 640 3.34 -33.86 -24.89
CA VAL A 640 3.08 -33.41 -26.26
C VAL A 640 4.37 -32.94 -26.92
N SER A 641 5.21 -32.17 -26.21
CA SER A 641 6.51 -31.72 -26.74
C SER A 641 7.40 -32.91 -27.13
N GLY A 642 7.52 -33.92 -26.27
CA GLY A 642 8.28 -35.13 -26.58
C GLY A 642 7.73 -35.92 -27.79
N SER A 643 6.41 -35.91 -27.96
CA SER A 643 5.75 -36.52 -29.14
C SER A 643 6.06 -35.74 -30.42
N VAL A 644 6.03 -34.40 -30.37
CA VAL A 644 6.40 -33.52 -31.50
C VAL A 644 7.87 -33.69 -31.85
N GLN A 645 8.75 -33.75 -30.86
CA GLN A 645 10.18 -34.00 -31.06
C GLN A 645 10.44 -35.35 -31.75
N SER A 646 9.71 -36.40 -31.32
CA SER A 646 9.79 -37.73 -31.93
C SER A 646 9.28 -37.73 -33.38
N ALA A 647 8.14 -37.08 -33.64
CA ALA A 647 7.56 -36.96 -34.97
C ALA A 647 8.47 -36.16 -35.94
N ALA A 648 9.03 -35.04 -35.46
CA ALA A 648 10.01 -34.24 -36.20
C ALA A 648 11.27 -35.05 -36.54
N THR A 649 11.77 -35.85 -35.59
CA THR A 649 12.90 -36.75 -35.82
C THR A 649 12.57 -37.81 -36.87
N GLY A 650 11.37 -38.40 -36.83
CA GLY A 650 10.89 -39.33 -37.84
C GLY A 650 10.82 -38.71 -39.24
N LEU A 651 10.23 -37.52 -39.35
CA LEU A 651 10.16 -36.75 -40.60
C LEU A 651 11.55 -36.46 -41.19
N ALA A 652 12.51 -36.06 -40.36
CA ALA A 652 13.89 -35.82 -40.79
C ALA A 652 14.55 -37.09 -41.33
N LEU A 653 14.34 -38.25 -40.69
CA LEU A 653 14.84 -39.54 -41.16
C LEU A 653 14.18 -39.94 -42.50
N THR A 654 12.85 -39.84 -42.60
CA THR A 654 12.12 -40.16 -43.85
C THR A 654 12.52 -39.26 -45.00
N ALA A 655 12.73 -37.95 -44.75
CA ALA A 655 13.25 -37.02 -45.74
C ALA A 655 14.66 -37.42 -46.21
N GLY A 656 15.54 -37.82 -45.29
CA GLY A 656 16.87 -38.34 -45.60
C GLY A 656 16.83 -39.61 -46.47
N SER A 657 15.97 -40.58 -46.13
CA SER A 657 15.79 -41.80 -46.93
C SER A 657 15.22 -41.51 -48.32
N LEU A 658 14.24 -40.61 -48.42
CA LEU A 658 13.65 -40.22 -49.72
C LEU A 658 14.70 -39.55 -50.61
N ARG A 659 15.57 -38.71 -50.06
CA ARG A 659 16.71 -38.13 -50.79
C ARG A 659 17.58 -39.24 -51.40
N HIS A 660 17.94 -40.22 -50.59
CA HIS A 660 18.82 -41.31 -51.00
C HIS A 660 18.20 -42.17 -52.11
N GLU A 661 16.92 -42.52 -52.00
CA GLU A 661 16.19 -43.28 -53.03
C GLU A 661 16.07 -42.51 -54.34
N VAL A 662 15.83 -41.20 -54.28
CA VAL A 662 15.76 -40.34 -55.46
C VAL A 662 17.12 -40.25 -56.14
N ASP A 663 18.20 -40.05 -55.38
CA ASP A 663 19.57 -40.02 -55.92
C ASP A 663 19.93 -41.35 -56.60
N GLN A 664 19.58 -42.50 -56.00
CA GLN A 664 19.80 -43.82 -56.60
C GLN A 664 18.93 -44.07 -57.85
N PHE A 665 17.67 -43.64 -57.83
CA PHE A 665 16.78 -43.77 -58.99
C PHE A 665 17.29 -42.95 -60.17
N VAL A 666 17.67 -41.70 -59.93
CA VAL A 666 18.22 -40.81 -60.97
C VAL A 666 19.54 -41.36 -61.50
N ALA A 667 20.44 -41.86 -60.63
CA ALA A 667 21.68 -42.50 -61.07
C ALA A 667 21.42 -43.72 -61.99
N ARG A 668 20.40 -44.54 -61.69
CA ARG A 668 20.00 -45.68 -62.53
C ARG A 668 19.36 -45.28 -63.85
N VAL A 669 18.61 -44.18 -63.90
CA VAL A 669 18.02 -43.65 -65.14
C VAL A 669 19.08 -43.00 -66.04
N ARG A 670 20.17 -42.50 -65.45
CA ARG A 670 21.30 -41.88 -66.17
C ARG A 670 22.35 -42.88 -66.68
N ALA A 671 22.42 -44.08 -66.10
CA ALA A 671 23.29 -45.18 -66.53
C ALA A 671 22.69 -45.90 -67.75
#